data_AF-A0AAV7DDT8-F1
#
_entry.id   AF-A0AAV7DDT8-F1
#
_cell.length_a   1.000
_cell.length_b   1.000
_cell.length_c   1.000
_cell.angle_alpha   90.00
_cell.angle_beta   90.00
_cell.angle_gamma   90.00
#
_symmetry.space_group_name_H-M   'P 1'
#
loop_
_entity.id
_entity.type
_entity.pdbx_description
1 polymer ?
#
loop_
_entity_poly.entity_id
_entity_poly.type
_entity_poly.pdbx_seq_one_letter_code
_entity_poly.pdbx_strand_id
1 'polypeptide(L)'
;MAAKQNAQERILQLEEEVANLTEELSQCQADKEFVWSLWKRLQVSNPDVTQAIALVVDREKNKAETKDRKVLEILQMKDCKIQELEERTLGQQQEINNLVQRKIAVDEENTLLKQQLDDLQQKLKDKSEKLQSTEVDLQKEEEQRAAILKNLEQEKQRLCKKCADLLSDLEKARKQEAQWRGEKSGIDAKIQALELNLKEAGNQMDAMHNKINGLSSQVAVKQTELAQKELDVTRLRKELQELQNLYKQSNEHAAQQAELVQQLQTLNMDTQKVLRSQEDAHFTETISYQKLYNDLNACYETAKSSETQLRQSNIALTEQLHQKEQHISQLQVKLQEALNALPMSPQEPQDFEHPSLVELELIIASQKSEIKFLQDKLKASDLKLTQVNNCRRDALESSILRAGRTHEVQPVKRSRSLSPKGFSRESEELKKLKIVEKRIEHLEKTLQIKAQENVELRKAHEHRKQRLLTLQTAYRTLKDHMEQAENEGARKKSHKNRPTRADPSQLRQEDSDAVWNELAHFKRENKKLLVEKLNLEEEIDQLKVQTSVDKATIQELNVCLQQEREELLFRLDKEEYVRNSTPKKRTGENIQTLNKVSSLEKRLIELEAVAKKLKKANEELIEENSLLKTSIHCLQKDVDFKEQKMQEMNWEVLKVNQAREALEEKSNDLSREVTSLKKLLAGSNKLRSENQVLMKQVHFLQRTLDKAIASASAVPKEANRQGRRKELGAKVKQNEARKISLRRHQAFLNQSIKVMSSVFENFSKDGWEDVSEDSDAGGESSESMGQVIRKTGQLTSSCSAEESSAEEGRNSRAFSHTWRIKNYLSDRRSKKTSRKICNFKLKSNPPIMRVRKEPRQKSCPAPSLTSLVSRVVSLQHQVAVLHKGKQRAIASVNELKKDKIKLASELQLAHQRLQISKQMAKKLSSDLSDGQREKENLVRTVEQTTEQLVQAKRSLEMVSPVSSDQLVVTPLTPSKSTDMEMKQLQSRLKNMTVEMAKQSTIIKAMKNEVQEKEEQIRELQERVARMERDVNMKRHLIEDLKTRLKTYQEKERPSKEMLESLERKLKAITEECSQKKTSIDSLKMRLSIISKEKTKYEQMYYKIRDDLDKKNGKVSDLENKVAEAERIMSDLEKAATQQLHNLAMQKLGERTPSGSV
;
A
#
# COMPACT_ATOMS: atom_id res chain seq x y z
N MET A 1 71.17 34.64 -90.92
CA MET A 1 70.80 34.93 -92.32
C MET A 1 70.97 36.41 -92.65
N ALA A 2 70.48 37.34 -91.83
CA ALA A 2 70.62 38.80 -91.98
C ALA A 2 71.94 39.31 -92.62
N ALA A 3 73.11 38.86 -92.18
CA ALA A 3 74.39 39.30 -92.75
C ALA A 3 74.55 39.02 -94.27
N LYS A 4 73.92 37.95 -94.81
CA LYS A 4 73.86 37.71 -96.27
C LYS A 4 72.85 38.63 -96.96
N GLN A 5 71.74 38.95 -96.29
CA GLN A 5 70.72 39.86 -96.82
C GLN A 5 71.27 41.28 -96.93
N ASN A 6 71.91 41.83 -95.88
CA ASN A 6 72.60 43.11 -95.94
C ASN A 6 73.67 43.17 -97.04
N ALA A 7 74.44 42.09 -97.25
CA ALA A 7 75.43 42.03 -98.32
C ALA A 7 74.78 42.06 -99.72
N GLN A 8 73.62 41.44 -99.88
CA GLN A 8 72.90 41.37 -101.15
C GLN A 8 72.10 42.65 -101.44
N GLU A 9 71.52 43.29 -100.42
CA GLU A 9 70.96 44.66 -100.50
C GLU A 9 72.05 45.67 -100.89
N ARG A 10 73.25 45.55 -100.32
CA ARG A 10 74.39 46.42 -100.65
C ARG A 10 74.89 46.24 -102.08
N ILE A 11 74.79 45.03 -102.63
CA ILE A 11 75.09 44.76 -104.05
C ILE A 11 74.02 45.39 -104.95
N LEU A 12 72.74 45.18 -104.66
CA LEU A 12 71.63 45.77 -105.43
C LEU A 12 71.70 47.31 -105.46
N GLN A 13 72.04 47.95 -104.34
CA GLN A 13 72.26 49.40 -104.28
C GLN A 13 73.40 49.86 -105.20
N LEU A 14 74.53 49.13 -105.22
CA LEU A 14 75.66 49.44 -106.10
C LEU A 14 75.35 49.17 -107.57
N GLU A 15 74.54 48.15 -107.88
CA GLU A 15 74.06 47.87 -109.24
C GLU A 15 73.10 48.97 -109.73
N GLU A 16 72.23 49.49 -108.87
CA GLU A 16 71.35 50.63 -109.15
C GLU A 16 72.14 51.95 -109.32
N GLU A 17 73.13 52.23 -108.45
CA GLU A 17 74.03 53.38 -108.59
C GLU A 17 74.81 53.33 -109.93
N VAL A 18 75.36 52.17 -110.31
CA VAL A 18 76.08 51.99 -111.58
C VAL A 18 75.15 52.14 -112.79
N ALA A 19 73.91 51.64 -112.71
CA ALA A 19 72.91 51.82 -113.76
C ALA A 19 72.56 53.31 -113.97
N ASN A 20 72.29 54.04 -112.88
CA ASN A 20 71.99 55.48 -112.92
C ASN A 20 73.15 56.29 -113.52
N LEU A 21 74.39 56.06 -113.07
CA LEU A 21 75.58 56.74 -113.62
C LEU A 21 75.81 56.42 -115.11
N THR A 22 75.46 55.21 -115.56
CA THR A 22 75.55 54.82 -116.97
C THR A 22 74.49 55.53 -117.82
N GLU A 23 73.28 55.71 -117.31
CA GLU A 23 72.23 56.49 -117.98
C GLU A 23 72.63 57.97 -118.08
N GLU A 24 73.08 58.59 -116.99
CA GLU A 24 73.55 59.98 -116.97
C GLU A 24 74.70 60.21 -117.96
N LEU A 25 75.67 59.29 -118.04
CA LEU A 25 76.75 59.32 -119.02
C LEU A 25 76.19 59.31 -120.46
N SER A 26 75.23 58.43 -120.75
CA SER A 26 74.62 58.32 -122.08
C SER A 26 73.85 59.58 -122.49
N GLN A 27 73.13 60.20 -121.54
CA GLN A 27 72.41 61.45 -121.75
C GLN A 27 73.38 62.62 -121.97
N CYS A 28 74.51 62.67 -121.24
CA CYS A 28 75.58 63.64 -121.47
C CYS A 28 76.23 63.49 -122.86
N GLN A 29 76.43 62.26 -123.32
CA GLN A 29 76.93 61.99 -124.68
C GLN A 29 75.94 62.47 -125.75
N ALA A 30 74.64 62.18 -125.58
CA ALA A 30 73.59 62.64 -126.49
C ALA A 30 73.48 64.17 -126.54
N ASP A 31 73.62 64.86 -125.40
CA ASP A 31 73.65 66.33 -125.36
C ASP A 31 74.92 66.92 -126.00
N LYS A 32 76.08 66.29 -125.83
CA LYS A 32 77.33 66.68 -126.52
C LYS A 32 77.19 66.61 -128.04
N GLU A 33 76.70 65.48 -128.58
CA GLU A 33 76.54 65.31 -130.03
C GLU A 33 75.43 66.22 -130.59
N PHE A 34 74.38 66.49 -129.81
CA PHE A 34 73.36 67.49 -130.17
C PHE A 34 73.96 68.90 -130.31
N VAL A 35 74.71 69.38 -129.31
CA VAL A 35 75.35 70.71 -129.35
C VAL A 35 76.36 70.81 -130.49
N TRP A 36 77.14 69.75 -130.74
CA TRP A 36 78.10 69.70 -131.84
C TRP A 36 77.43 69.77 -133.23
N SER A 37 76.31 69.04 -133.40
CA SER A 37 75.48 69.08 -134.60
C SER A 37 74.85 70.46 -134.84
N LEU A 38 74.34 71.09 -133.77
CA LEU A 38 73.75 72.42 -133.80
C LEU A 38 74.79 73.49 -134.18
N TRP A 39 75.97 73.48 -133.53
CA TRP A 39 77.09 74.39 -133.83
C TRP A 39 77.51 74.29 -135.29
N LYS A 40 77.71 73.07 -135.80
CA LYS A 40 78.09 72.82 -137.20
C LYS A 40 77.04 73.30 -138.21
N ARG A 41 75.74 73.26 -137.85
CA ARG A 41 74.64 73.74 -138.71
C ARG A 41 74.55 75.28 -138.74
N LEU A 42 74.88 75.94 -137.62
CA LEU A 42 74.93 77.41 -137.53
C LEU A 42 76.14 78.05 -138.24
N GLN A 43 77.15 77.26 -138.61
CA GLN A 43 78.38 77.74 -139.26
C GLN A 43 78.27 77.89 -140.79
N VAL A 44 77.12 77.56 -141.39
CA VAL A 44 76.87 77.70 -142.85
C VAL A 44 76.65 79.18 -143.19
N SER A 45 77.10 79.63 -144.36
CA SER A 45 77.12 81.05 -144.77
C SER A 45 75.77 81.78 -144.75
N ASN A 46 74.65 81.06 -144.79
CA ASN A 46 73.30 81.54 -144.48
C ASN A 46 72.61 80.47 -143.60
N PRO A 47 72.64 80.59 -142.26
CA PRO A 47 72.08 79.56 -141.38
C PRO A 47 70.58 79.78 -141.12
N ASP A 48 69.77 78.72 -141.22
CA ASP A 48 68.36 78.77 -140.78
C ASP A 48 68.28 78.68 -139.24
N VAL A 49 68.26 79.87 -138.63
CA VAL A 49 68.13 80.04 -137.17
C VAL A 49 66.78 79.48 -136.66
N THR A 50 65.73 79.46 -137.49
CA THR A 50 64.41 78.94 -137.12
C THR A 50 64.47 77.44 -136.87
N GLN A 51 65.07 76.69 -137.79
CA GLN A 51 65.29 75.25 -137.63
C GLN A 51 66.25 74.94 -136.48
N ALA A 52 67.28 75.77 -136.26
CA ALA A 52 68.18 75.62 -135.12
C ALA A 52 67.45 75.78 -133.77
N ILE A 53 66.58 76.79 -133.64
CA ILE A 53 65.75 77.00 -132.44
C ILE A 53 64.77 75.85 -132.25
N ALA A 54 64.09 75.39 -133.32
CA ALA A 54 63.16 74.26 -133.24
C ALA A 54 63.83 73.00 -132.68
N LEU A 55 65.03 72.66 -133.17
CA LEU A 55 65.80 71.51 -132.65
C LEU A 55 66.17 71.64 -131.16
N VAL A 56 66.45 72.86 -130.67
CA VAL A 56 66.71 73.11 -129.24
C VAL A 56 65.43 72.95 -128.41
N VAL A 57 64.31 73.50 -128.88
CA VAL A 57 62.99 73.35 -128.23
C VAL A 57 62.59 71.88 -128.17
N ASP A 58 62.75 71.13 -129.25
CA ASP A 58 62.49 69.69 -129.27
C ASP A 58 63.43 68.93 -128.32
N ARG A 59 64.73 69.26 -128.25
CA ARG A 59 65.65 68.57 -127.33
C ARG A 59 65.33 68.84 -125.86
N GLU A 60 65.01 70.08 -125.48
CA GLU A 60 64.61 70.41 -124.10
C GLU A 60 63.22 69.86 -123.75
N LYS A 61 62.28 69.83 -124.70
CA LYS A 61 60.99 69.13 -124.55
C LYS A 61 61.18 67.65 -124.26
N ASN A 62 62.02 66.94 -125.02
CA ASN A 62 62.33 65.54 -124.77
C ASN A 62 62.96 65.32 -123.37
N LYS A 63 63.78 66.26 -122.87
CA LYS A 63 64.32 66.20 -121.50
C LYS A 63 63.25 66.42 -120.43
N ALA A 64 62.28 67.30 -120.66
CA ALA A 64 61.13 67.49 -119.78
C ALA A 64 60.26 66.22 -119.73
N GLU A 65 59.86 65.69 -120.89
CA GLU A 65 59.06 64.46 -121.00
C GLU A 65 59.77 63.24 -120.34
N THR A 66 61.10 63.17 -120.43
CA THR A 66 61.89 62.13 -119.73
C THR A 66 61.86 62.30 -118.21
N LYS A 67 61.93 63.53 -117.68
CA LYS A 67 61.79 63.81 -116.24
C LYS A 67 60.39 63.51 -115.74
N ASP A 68 59.36 63.94 -116.48
CA ASP A 68 57.95 63.70 -116.14
C ASP A 68 57.65 62.20 -116.14
N ARG A 69 58.20 61.44 -117.09
CA ARG A 69 58.14 59.96 -117.09
C ARG A 69 58.75 59.36 -115.81
N LYS A 70 59.94 59.80 -115.40
CA LYS A 70 60.58 59.34 -114.15
C LYS A 70 59.78 59.73 -112.90
N VAL A 71 59.12 60.89 -112.89
CA VAL A 71 58.21 61.30 -111.81
C VAL A 71 56.94 60.44 -111.78
N LEU A 72 56.40 60.03 -112.93
CA LEU A 72 55.26 59.11 -112.99
C LEU A 72 55.65 57.68 -112.54
N GLU A 73 56.84 57.21 -112.89
CA GLU A 73 57.37 55.89 -112.48
C GLU A 73 57.66 55.84 -110.97
N ILE A 74 58.46 56.79 -110.47
CA ILE A 74 58.17 57.61 -109.28
C ILE A 74 56.94 57.27 -108.42
N LEU A 75 55.83 57.86 -108.86
CA LEU A 75 54.53 57.81 -108.23
C LEU A 75 53.92 56.41 -108.30
N GLN A 76 53.98 55.72 -109.44
CA GLN A 76 53.48 54.34 -109.57
C GLN A 76 54.17 53.39 -108.57
N MET A 77 55.48 53.49 -108.39
CA MET A 77 56.22 52.72 -107.39
C MET A 77 55.80 53.07 -105.95
N LYS A 78 55.46 54.34 -105.67
CA LYS A 78 54.93 54.77 -104.37
C LYS A 78 53.49 54.31 -104.14
N ASP A 79 52.63 54.36 -105.15
CA ASP A 79 51.24 53.91 -105.07
C ASP A 79 51.16 52.40 -104.86
N CYS A 80 51.96 51.62 -105.60
CA CYS A 80 52.17 50.20 -105.33
C CYS A 80 52.66 49.97 -103.89
N LYS A 81 53.58 50.80 -103.39
CA LYS A 81 54.11 50.64 -102.02
C LYS A 81 53.10 51.01 -100.94
N ILE A 82 52.22 51.97 -101.20
CA ILE A 82 51.09 52.32 -100.33
C ILE A 82 50.11 51.14 -100.28
N GLN A 83 49.74 50.56 -101.43
CA GLN A 83 48.88 49.37 -101.48
C GLN A 83 49.45 48.20 -100.68
N GLU A 84 50.75 47.88 -100.83
CA GLU A 84 51.37 46.82 -100.00
C GLU A 84 51.33 47.13 -98.48
N LEU A 85 51.33 48.42 -98.09
CA LEU A 85 51.28 48.81 -96.68
C LEU A 85 49.84 48.74 -96.16
N GLU A 86 48.87 49.19 -96.94
CA GLU A 86 47.44 49.06 -96.65
C GLU A 86 47.03 47.58 -96.50
N GLU A 87 47.47 46.69 -97.40
CA GLU A 87 47.24 45.24 -97.27
C GLU A 87 47.84 44.66 -95.98
N ARG A 88 49.06 45.05 -95.60
CA ARG A 88 49.68 44.63 -94.32
C ARG A 88 48.91 45.16 -93.11
N THR A 89 48.49 46.42 -93.14
CA THR A 89 47.70 47.02 -92.05
C THR A 89 46.32 46.37 -91.94
N LEU A 90 45.67 46.03 -93.05
CA LEU A 90 44.42 45.27 -93.06
C LEU A 90 44.60 43.86 -92.49
N GLY A 91 45.68 43.16 -92.87
CA GLY A 91 46.03 41.85 -92.30
C GLY A 91 46.28 41.91 -90.79
N GLN A 92 47.04 42.90 -90.33
CA GLN A 92 47.28 43.15 -88.90
C GLN A 92 45.98 43.49 -88.16
N GLN A 93 45.10 44.32 -88.74
CA GLN A 93 43.81 44.65 -88.13
C GLN A 93 42.88 43.43 -88.04
N GLN A 94 42.90 42.53 -89.03
CA GLN A 94 42.19 41.26 -88.96
C GLN A 94 42.75 40.34 -87.86
N GLU A 95 44.08 40.25 -87.72
CA GLU A 95 44.69 39.47 -86.63
C GLU A 95 44.34 40.05 -85.24
N ILE A 96 44.40 41.37 -85.08
CA ILE A 96 43.97 42.08 -83.86
C ILE A 96 42.50 41.77 -83.55
N ASN A 97 41.60 41.86 -84.54
CA ASN A 97 40.18 41.53 -84.36
C ASN A 97 39.99 40.06 -83.94
N ASN A 98 40.73 39.13 -84.54
CA ASN A 98 40.71 37.70 -84.20
C ASN A 98 41.31 37.42 -82.80
N LEU A 99 42.25 38.24 -82.33
CA LEU A 99 42.76 38.18 -80.95
C LEU A 99 41.74 38.74 -79.95
N VAL A 100 41.09 39.86 -80.26
CA VAL A 100 40.04 40.46 -79.43
C VAL A 100 38.84 39.52 -79.26
N GLN A 101 38.37 38.87 -80.34
CA GLN A 101 37.28 37.88 -80.25
C GLN A 101 37.64 36.69 -79.37
N ARG A 102 38.86 36.14 -79.53
CA ARG A 102 39.37 35.06 -78.65
C ARG A 102 39.48 35.51 -77.19
N LYS A 103 39.91 36.75 -76.95
CA LYS A 103 39.95 37.32 -75.60
C LYS A 103 38.55 37.40 -74.99
N ILE A 104 37.56 37.90 -75.73
CA ILE A 104 36.17 38.01 -75.25
C ILE A 104 35.61 36.63 -74.86
N ALA A 105 35.79 35.60 -75.69
CA ALA A 105 35.34 34.24 -75.37
C ALA A 105 36.02 33.67 -74.10
N VAL A 106 37.30 33.97 -73.89
CA VAL A 106 38.04 33.57 -72.67
C VAL A 106 37.61 34.40 -71.45
N ASP A 107 37.34 35.70 -71.61
CA ASP A 107 36.81 36.55 -70.54
C ASP A 107 35.39 36.07 -70.13
N GLU A 108 34.54 35.68 -71.09
CA GLU A 108 33.23 35.05 -70.87
C GLU A 108 33.35 33.71 -70.11
N GLU A 109 34.20 32.78 -70.57
CA GLU A 109 34.48 31.52 -69.86
C GLU A 109 34.96 31.76 -68.42
N ASN A 110 35.85 32.75 -68.22
CA ASN A 110 36.30 33.15 -66.89
C ASN A 110 35.16 33.71 -66.01
N THR A 111 34.16 34.39 -66.57
CA THR A 111 32.98 34.81 -65.78
C THR A 111 32.09 33.63 -65.40
N LEU A 112 31.90 32.65 -66.29
CA LEU A 112 31.13 31.43 -66.00
C LEU A 112 31.82 30.55 -64.95
N LEU A 113 33.15 30.41 -65.03
CA LEU A 113 33.94 29.66 -64.03
C LEU A 113 33.93 30.35 -62.66
N LYS A 114 33.97 31.70 -62.60
CA LYS A 114 33.79 32.46 -61.35
C LYS A 114 32.41 32.22 -60.75
N GLN A 115 31.35 32.38 -61.55
CA GLN A 115 29.98 32.10 -61.12
C GLN A 115 29.85 30.67 -60.57
N GLN A 116 30.42 29.67 -61.23
CA GLN A 116 30.41 28.28 -60.74
C GLN A 116 31.18 28.09 -59.43
N LEU A 117 32.31 28.78 -59.24
CA LEU A 117 33.06 28.76 -57.99
C LEU A 117 32.28 29.42 -56.85
N ASP A 118 31.65 30.56 -57.09
CA ASP A 118 30.80 31.25 -56.11
C ASP A 118 29.59 30.39 -55.72
N ASP A 119 28.94 29.75 -56.72
CA ASP A 119 27.83 28.80 -56.53
C ASP A 119 28.25 27.59 -55.68
N LEU A 120 29.47 27.09 -55.85
CA LEU A 120 30.03 25.97 -55.09
C LEU A 120 30.45 26.39 -53.67
N GLN A 121 31.03 27.59 -53.50
CA GLN A 121 31.35 28.15 -52.18
C GLN A 121 30.07 28.37 -51.36
N GLN A 122 29.01 28.92 -51.96
CA GLN A 122 27.73 29.07 -51.27
C GLN A 122 27.11 27.71 -50.93
N LYS A 123 27.14 26.72 -51.82
CA LYS A 123 26.67 25.34 -51.52
C LYS A 123 27.47 24.67 -50.40
N LEU A 124 28.79 24.91 -50.34
CA LEU A 124 29.64 24.42 -49.26
C LEU A 124 29.29 25.08 -47.92
N LYS A 125 29.09 26.41 -47.91
CA LYS A 125 28.64 27.17 -46.73
C LYS A 125 27.26 26.69 -46.25
N ASP A 126 26.29 26.62 -47.14
CA ASP A 126 24.95 26.04 -46.90
C ASP A 126 25.01 24.65 -46.25
N LYS A 127 25.94 23.80 -46.71
CA LYS A 127 26.13 22.44 -46.17
C LYS A 127 26.83 22.46 -44.82
N SER A 128 27.78 23.37 -44.60
CA SER A 128 28.45 23.55 -43.31
C SER A 128 27.50 24.07 -42.24
N GLU A 129 26.66 25.06 -42.57
CA GLU A 129 25.63 25.60 -41.66
C GLU A 129 24.56 24.55 -41.33
N LYS A 130 24.13 23.76 -42.33
CA LYS A 130 23.22 22.62 -42.12
C LYS A 130 23.84 21.55 -41.22
N LEU A 131 25.10 21.18 -41.44
CA LEU A 131 25.82 20.21 -40.60
C LEU A 131 25.92 20.70 -39.16
N GLN A 132 26.28 21.97 -38.93
CA GLN A 132 26.31 22.58 -37.61
C GLN A 132 24.92 22.58 -36.94
N SER A 133 23.83 22.87 -37.67
CA SER A 133 22.48 22.78 -37.09
C SER A 133 22.14 21.36 -36.64
N THR A 134 22.44 20.34 -37.46
CA THR A 134 22.21 18.94 -37.08
C THR A 134 23.12 18.45 -35.94
N GLU A 135 24.35 18.97 -35.83
CA GLU A 135 25.26 18.66 -34.73
C GLU A 135 24.73 19.23 -33.40
N VAL A 136 24.20 20.46 -33.41
CA VAL A 136 23.58 21.10 -32.26
C VAL A 136 22.28 20.39 -31.83
N ASP A 137 21.45 19.99 -32.79
CA ASP A 137 20.21 19.25 -32.48
C ASP A 137 20.52 17.84 -31.93
N LEU A 138 21.58 17.19 -32.42
CA LEU A 138 22.08 15.94 -31.85
C LEU A 138 22.66 16.11 -30.44
N GLN A 139 23.40 17.19 -30.17
CA GLN A 139 23.90 17.51 -28.82
C GLN A 139 22.75 17.72 -27.83
N LYS A 140 21.71 18.47 -28.22
CA LYS A 140 20.49 18.66 -27.40
C LYS A 140 19.76 17.34 -27.13
N GLU A 141 19.63 16.48 -28.14
CA GLU A 141 19.09 15.13 -27.97
C GLU A 141 19.93 14.28 -27.01
N GLU A 142 21.26 14.36 -27.08
CA GLU A 142 22.16 13.66 -26.15
C GLU A 142 22.06 14.21 -24.71
N GLU A 143 22.01 15.52 -24.52
CA GLU A 143 21.84 16.16 -23.22
C GLU A 143 20.47 15.83 -22.60
N GLN A 144 19.40 15.82 -23.39
CA GLN A 144 18.07 15.36 -22.96
C GLN A 144 18.11 13.87 -22.55
N ARG A 145 18.74 13.00 -23.34
CA ARG A 145 18.89 11.57 -23.00
C ARG A 145 19.72 11.39 -21.72
N ALA A 146 20.79 12.16 -21.54
CA ALA A 146 21.60 12.16 -20.32
C ALA A 146 20.79 12.64 -19.09
N ALA A 147 19.94 13.66 -19.24
CA ALA A 147 19.03 14.13 -18.19
C ALA A 147 17.98 13.06 -17.82
N ILE A 148 17.39 12.37 -18.81
CA ILE A 148 16.45 11.27 -18.60
C ILE A 148 17.14 10.10 -17.88
N LEU A 149 18.32 9.67 -18.33
CA LEU A 149 19.11 8.62 -17.66
C LEU A 149 19.47 8.99 -16.22
N LYS A 150 19.85 10.24 -15.96
CA LYS A 150 20.14 10.77 -14.62
C LYS A 150 18.91 10.81 -13.71
N ASN A 151 17.71 11.01 -14.26
CA ASN A 151 16.47 10.92 -13.51
C ASN A 151 16.09 9.46 -13.22
N LEU A 152 16.18 8.57 -14.20
CA LEU A 152 15.94 7.14 -14.02
C LEU A 152 16.90 6.49 -13.00
N GLU A 153 18.19 6.86 -13.01
CA GLU A 153 19.16 6.39 -12.01
C GLU A 153 18.83 6.91 -10.59
N GLN A 154 18.37 8.16 -10.46
CA GLN A 154 17.87 8.66 -9.17
C GLN A 154 16.62 7.92 -8.70
N GLU A 155 15.70 7.58 -9.60
CA GLU A 155 14.49 6.82 -9.26
C GLU A 155 14.81 5.38 -8.87
N LYS A 156 15.68 4.71 -9.63
CA LYS A 156 16.29 3.43 -9.26
C LYS A 156 16.91 3.50 -7.86
N GLN A 157 17.71 4.53 -7.54
CA GLN A 157 18.28 4.69 -6.20
C GLN A 157 17.23 4.95 -5.10
N ARG A 158 16.15 5.70 -5.39
CA ARG A 158 15.00 5.88 -4.48
C ARG A 158 14.26 4.55 -4.25
N LEU A 159 14.09 3.74 -5.30
CA LEU A 159 13.47 2.41 -5.22
C LEU A 159 14.36 1.41 -4.48
N CYS A 160 15.67 1.36 -4.74
CA CYS A 160 16.62 0.52 -3.99
C CYS A 160 16.61 0.85 -2.49
N LYS A 161 16.53 2.14 -2.12
CA LYS A 161 16.35 2.55 -0.71
C LYS A 161 15.03 2.03 -0.13
N LYS A 162 13.89 2.27 -0.80
CA LYS A 162 12.59 1.73 -0.38
C LYS A 162 12.61 0.20 -0.24
N CYS A 163 13.29 -0.53 -1.12
CA CYS A 163 13.45 -1.98 -1.02
C CYS A 163 14.30 -2.39 0.19
N ALA A 164 15.38 -1.67 0.50
CA ALA A 164 16.19 -1.91 1.70
C ALA A 164 15.40 -1.60 2.99
N ASP A 165 14.62 -0.51 3.00
CA ASP A 165 13.76 -0.13 4.12
C ASP A 165 12.67 -1.20 4.35
N LEU A 166 11.99 -1.65 3.30
CA LEU A 166 10.98 -2.72 3.35
C LEU A 166 11.57 -4.08 3.77
N LEU A 167 12.80 -4.40 3.37
CA LEU A 167 13.51 -5.59 3.85
C LEU A 167 13.86 -5.47 5.34
N SER A 168 14.29 -4.29 5.79
CA SER A 168 14.54 -4.01 7.21
C SER A 168 13.27 -4.15 8.05
N ASP A 169 12.14 -3.64 7.57
CA ASP A 169 10.84 -3.76 8.25
C ASP A 169 10.29 -5.20 8.22
N LEU A 170 10.48 -5.96 7.14
CA LEU A 170 10.23 -7.40 7.11
C LEU A 170 11.07 -8.17 8.14
N GLU A 171 12.33 -7.79 8.33
CA GLU A 171 13.21 -8.43 9.31
C GLU A 171 12.81 -8.07 10.76
N LYS A 172 12.42 -6.81 11.02
CA LYS A 172 11.82 -6.39 12.29
C LYS A 172 10.53 -7.15 12.59
N ALA A 173 9.65 -7.28 11.60
CA ALA A 173 8.40 -8.04 11.72
C ALA A 173 8.66 -9.53 12.00
N ARG A 174 9.63 -10.16 11.33
CA ARG A 174 10.06 -11.55 11.63
C ARG A 174 10.61 -11.71 13.05
N LYS A 175 11.40 -10.75 13.54
CA LYS A 175 11.93 -10.75 14.92
C LYS A 175 10.82 -10.62 15.95
N GLN A 176 9.84 -9.74 15.71
CA GLN A 176 8.63 -9.64 16.53
C GLN A 176 7.80 -10.93 16.48
N GLU A 177 7.58 -11.51 15.30
CA GLU A 177 6.84 -12.77 15.13
C GLU A 177 7.51 -13.95 15.86
N ALA A 178 8.85 -13.99 15.88
CA ALA A 178 9.62 -14.94 16.67
C ALA A 178 9.46 -14.71 18.19
N GLN A 179 9.49 -13.45 18.65
CA GLN A 179 9.20 -13.09 20.04
C GLN A 179 7.78 -13.52 20.44
N TRP A 180 6.75 -13.15 19.66
CA TRP A 180 5.36 -13.54 19.91
C TRP A 180 5.16 -15.07 19.90
N ARG A 181 5.91 -15.83 19.07
CA ARG A 181 5.93 -17.30 19.14
C ARG A 181 6.52 -17.82 20.45
N GLY A 182 7.62 -17.23 20.91
CA GLY A 182 8.23 -17.56 22.21
C GLY A 182 7.31 -17.26 23.38
N GLU A 183 6.74 -16.04 23.43
CA GLU A 183 5.75 -15.64 24.43
C GLU A 183 4.51 -16.53 24.41
N LYS A 184 3.98 -16.86 23.22
CA LYS A 184 2.86 -17.79 23.08
C LYS A 184 3.22 -19.17 23.64
N SER A 185 4.35 -19.76 23.27
CA SER A 185 4.74 -21.08 23.80
C SER A 185 4.93 -21.07 25.33
N GLY A 186 5.42 -19.97 25.89
CA GLY A 186 5.49 -19.76 27.35
C GLY A 186 4.13 -19.58 28.03
N ILE A 187 3.12 -19.07 27.32
CA ILE A 187 1.72 -19.01 27.78
C ILE A 187 1.05 -20.38 27.64
N ASP A 188 1.19 -21.06 26.51
CA ASP A 188 0.65 -22.40 26.26
C ASP A 188 1.19 -23.41 27.30
N ALA A 189 2.47 -23.33 27.66
CA ALA A 189 3.07 -24.13 28.74
C ALA A 189 2.49 -23.81 30.13
N LYS A 190 2.21 -22.53 30.43
CA LYS A 190 1.52 -22.13 31.67
C LYS A 190 0.07 -22.62 31.71
N ILE A 191 -0.63 -22.61 30.57
CA ILE A 191 -1.98 -23.16 30.45
C ILE A 191 -1.96 -24.67 30.71
N GLN A 192 -1.03 -25.41 30.11
CA GLN A 192 -0.88 -26.85 30.36
C GLN A 192 -0.56 -27.17 31.84
N ALA A 193 0.29 -26.37 32.50
CA ALA A 193 0.55 -26.51 33.92
C ALA A 193 -0.69 -26.22 34.78
N LEU A 194 -1.48 -25.19 34.46
CA LEU A 194 -2.74 -24.90 35.14
C LEU A 194 -3.81 -25.98 34.89
N GLU A 195 -3.89 -26.55 33.68
CA GLU A 195 -4.74 -27.70 33.39
C GLU A 195 -4.37 -28.94 34.19
N LEU A 196 -3.06 -29.22 34.35
CA LEU A 196 -2.59 -30.32 35.19
C LEU A 196 -2.96 -30.08 36.66
N ASN A 197 -2.73 -28.88 37.18
CA ASN A 197 -3.12 -28.52 38.55
C ASN A 197 -4.65 -28.61 38.77
N LEU A 198 -5.46 -28.26 37.76
CA LEU A 198 -6.92 -28.40 37.80
C LEU A 198 -7.37 -29.87 37.75
N LYS A 199 -6.71 -30.72 36.94
CA LYS A 199 -6.93 -32.17 36.91
C LYS A 199 -6.57 -32.81 38.26
N GLU A 200 -5.45 -32.41 38.85
CA GLU A 200 -5.02 -32.91 40.16
C GLU A 200 -5.94 -32.44 41.31
N ALA A 201 -6.36 -31.17 41.32
CA ALA A 201 -7.37 -30.68 42.25
C ALA A 201 -8.73 -31.38 42.07
N GLY A 202 -9.11 -31.74 40.83
CA GLY A 202 -10.25 -32.60 40.54
C GLY A 202 -10.11 -33.98 41.18
N ASN A 203 -8.99 -34.67 40.95
CA ASN A 203 -8.70 -35.97 41.55
C ASN A 203 -8.71 -35.92 43.09
N GLN A 204 -8.20 -34.84 43.70
CA GLN A 204 -8.26 -34.62 45.16
C GLN A 204 -9.69 -34.40 45.65
N MET A 205 -10.50 -33.65 44.91
CA MET A 205 -11.92 -33.42 45.20
C MET A 205 -12.73 -34.73 45.10
N ASP A 206 -12.48 -35.55 44.07
CA ASP A 206 -13.10 -36.87 43.92
C ASP A 206 -12.67 -37.84 45.03
N ALA A 207 -11.40 -37.83 45.44
CA ALA A 207 -10.92 -38.61 46.58
C ALA A 207 -11.59 -38.18 47.90
N MET A 208 -11.76 -36.87 48.12
CA MET A 208 -12.52 -36.33 49.26
C MET A 208 -14.01 -36.66 49.19
N HIS A 209 -14.63 -36.59 48.00
CA HIS A 209 -16.03 -36.95 47.81
C HIS A 209 -16.28 -38.45 48.08
N ASN A 210 -15.40 -39.32 47.58
CA ASN A 210 -15.42 -40.75 47.90
C ASN A 210 -15.24 -41.01 49.41
N LYS A 211 -14.38 -40.24 50.10
CA LYS A 211 -14.23 -40.32 51.55
C LYS A 211 -15.49 -39.85 52.30
N ILE A 212 -16.15 -38.79 51.83
CA ILE A 212 -17.44 -38.31 52.35
C ILE A 212 -18.53 -39.38 52.15
N ASN A 213 -18.60 -40.01 50.98
CA ASN A 213 -19.57 -41.07 50.70
C ASN A 213 -19.32 -42.32 51.56
N GLY A 214 -18.05 -42.69 51.79
CA GLY A 214 -17.68 -43.76 52.72
C GLY A 214 -18.05 -43.45 54.18
N LEU A 215 -17.80 -42.22 54.64
CA LEU A 215 -18.21 -41.77 55.97
C LEU A 215 -19.74 -41.71 56.10
N SER A 216 -20.46 -41.23 55.07
CA SER A 216 -21.92 -41.21 55.02
C SER A 216 -22.50 -42.63 55.07
N SER A 217 -21.85 -43.59 54.40
CA SER A 217 -22.21 -45.01 54.49
C SER A 217 -21.96 -45.58 55.89
N GLN A 218 -20.85 -45.25 56.55
CA GLN A 218 -20.62 -45.62 57.95
C GLN A 218 -21.66 -45.00 58.90
N VAL A 219 -22.03 -43.73 58.70
CA VAL A 219 -23.09 -43.06 59.47
C VAL A 219 -24.42 -43.77 59.26
N ALA A 220 -24.80 -44.13 58.02
CA ALA A 220 -26.02 -44.88 57.74
C ALA A 220 -26.04 -46.25 58.45
N VAL A 221 -24.93 -47.00 58.40
CA VAL A 221 -24.79 -48.26 59.16
C VAL A 221 -24.95 -48.03 60.66
N LYS A 222 -24.28 -47.03 61.23
CA LYS A 222 -24.43 -46.68 62.66
C LYS A 222 -25.83 -46.19 63.02
N GLN A 223 -26.54 -45.54 62.11
CA GLN A 223 -27.96 -45.19 62.26
C GLN A 223 -28.82 -46.46 62.39
N THR A 224 -28.56 -47.48 61.56
CA THR A 224 -29.29 -48.76 61.63
C THR A 224 -28.92 -49.62 62.84
N GLU A 225 -27.65 -49.63 63.27
CA GLU A 225 -27.22 -50.27 64.52
C GLU A 225 -27.92 -49.62 65.73
N LEU A 226 -27.99 -48.28 65.75
CA LEU A 226 -28.62 -47.52 66.83
C LEU A 226 -30.13 -47.79 66.87
N ALA A 227 -30.82 -47.78 65.72
CA ALA A 227 -32.24 -48.14 65.64
C ALA A 227 -32.51 -49.57 66.12
N GLN A 228 -31.63 -50.54 65.81
CA GLN A 228 -31.73 -51.89 66.35
C GLN A 228 -31.54 -51.92 67.88
N LYS A 229 -30.62 -51.11 68.43
CA LYS A 229 -30.44 -50.99 69.88
C LYS A 229 -31.61 -50.28 70.56
N GLU A 230 -32.26 -49.33 69.92
CA GLU A 230 -33.52 -48.75 70.42
C GLU A 230 -34.63 -49.81 70.46
N LEU A 231 -34.78 -50.64 69.43
CA LEU A 231 -35.71 -51.77 69.43
C LEU A 231 -35.42 -52.76 70.56
N ASP A 232 -34.16 -53.18 70.74
CA ASP A 232 -33.75 -54.06 71.85
C ASP A 232 -34.03 -53.42 73.22
N VAL A 233 -33.77 -52.13 73.41
CA VAL A 233 -34.09 -51.40 74.65
C VAL A 233 -35.61 -51.30 74.87
N THR A 234 -36.43 -51.13 73.83
CA THR A 234 -37.89 -51.19 74.00
C THR A 234 -38.40 -52.59 74.34
N ARG A 235 -37.71 -53.66 73.91
CA ARG A 235 -38.01 -55.04 74.30
C ARG A 235 -37.68 -55.27 75.78
N LEU A 236 -36.45 -54.94 76.20
CA LEU A 236 -36.01 -55.04 77.60
C LEU A 236 -36.90 -54.23 78.56
N ARG A 237 -37.42 -53.07 78.12
CA ARG A 237 -38.39 -52.28 78.91
C ARG A 237 -39.75 -52.97 79.08
N LYS A 238 -40.21 -53.76 78.09
CA LYS A 238 -41.43 -54.57 78.22
C LYS A 238 -41.19 -55.77 79.15
N GLU A 239 -40.11 -56.50 78.92
CA GLU A 239 -39.69 -57.63 79.77
C GLU A 239 -39.55 -57.20 81.24
N LEU A 240 -38.94 -56.03 81.51
CA LEU A 240 -38.87 -55.44 82.86
C LEU A 240 -40.25 -55.07 83.43
N GLN A 241 -41.16 -54.55 82.60
CA GLN A 241 -42.52 -54.20 83.04
C GLN A 241 -43.36 -55.44 83.34
N GLU A 242 -43.18 -56.51 82.57
CA GLU A 242 -43.81 -57.83 82.77
C GLU A 242 -43.28 -58.47 84.06
N LEU A 243 -41.95 -58.48 84.28
CA LEU A 243 -41.34 -58.91 85.53
C LEU A 243 -41.83 -58.10 86.74
N GLN A 244 -41.98 -56.77 86.61
CA GLN A 244 -42.52 -55.94 87.68
C GLN A 244 -43.99 -56.26 87.99
N ASN A 245 -44.78 -56.65 86.99
CA ASN A 245 -46.17 -57.06 87.18
C ASN A 245 -46.27 -58.45 87.84
N LEU A 246 -45.44 -59.41 87.42
CA LEU A 246 -45.32 -60.72 88.06
C LEU A 246 -44.86 -60.60 89.53
N TYR A 247 -43.93 -59.68 89.82
CA TYR A 247 -43.50 -59.40 91.18
C TYR A 247 -44.63 -58.84 92.06
N LYS A 248 -45.47 -57.93 91.52
CA LYS A 248 -46.67 -57.44 92.23
C LYS A 248 -47.65 -58.58 92.54
N GLN A 249 -47.96 -59.42 91.57
CA GLN A 249 -48.84 -60.59 91.75
C GLN A 249 -48.28 -61.55 92.81
N SER A 250 -46.97 -61.82 92.79
CA SER A 250 -46.30 -62.63 93.81
C SER A 250 -46.41 -62.00 95.20
N ASN A 251 -46.28 -60.68 95.31
CA ASN A 251 -46.43 -59.95 96.57
C ASN A 251 -47.90 -59.88 97.05
N GLU A 252 -48.88 -59.82 96.14
CA GLU A 252 -50.31 -59.95 96.43
C GLU A 252 -50.64 -61.36 96.95
N HIS A 253 -50.08 -62.41 96.35
CA HIS A 253 -50.19 -63.79 96.87
C HIS A 253 -49.50 -63.97 98.22
N ALA A 254 -48.34 -63.35 98.44
CA ALA A 254 -47.68 -63.36 99.76
C ALA A 254 -48.52 -62.64 100.83
N ALA A 255 -49.20 -61.54 100.48
CA ALA A 255 -50.13 -60.86 101.36
C ALA A 255 -51.37 -61.72 101.68
N GLN A 256 -51.95 -62.40 100.68
CA GLN A 256 -53.04 -63.37 100.87
C GLN A 256 -52.63 -64.53 101.80
N GLN A 257 -51.41 -65.04 101.65
CA GLN A 257 -50.86 -66.07 102.55
C GLN A 257 -50.64 -65.53 103.97
N ALA A 258 -50.15 -64.29 104.13
CA ALA A 258 -49.99 -63.66 105.43
C ALA A 258 -51.34 -63.43 106.14
N GLU A 259 -52.38 -63.01 105.41
CA GLU A 259 -53.74 -62.87 105.94
C GLU A 259 -54.30 -64.22 106.39
N LEU A 260 -54.14 -65.28 105.60
CA LEU A 260 -54.56 -66.64 105.98
C LEU A 260 -53.80 -67.13 107.23
N VAL A 261 -52.49 -66.88 107.34
CA VAL A 261 -51.70 -67.19 108.54
C VAL A 261 -52.20 -66.39 109.75
N GLN A 262 -52.56 -65.12 109.58
CA GLN A 262 -53.12 -64.30 110.66
C GLN A 262 -54.50 -64.82 111.12
N GLN A 263 -55.38 -65.20 110.19
CA GLN A 263 -56.67 -65.83 110.51
C GLN A 263 -56.49 -67.15 111.28
N LEU A 264 -55.54 -68.00 110.87
CA LEU A 264 -55.18 -69.24 111.58
C LEU A 264 -54.58 -68.98 112.97
N GLN A 265 -53.79 -67.91 113.14
CA GLN A 265 -53.25 -67.49 114.44
C GLN A 265 -54.34 -66.99 115.38
N THR A 266 -55.31 -66.19 114.89
CA THR A 266 -56.47 -65.77 115.67
C THR A 266 -57.31 -66.97 116.11
N LEU A 267 -57.63 -67.88 115.20
CA LEU A 267 -58.40 -69.10 115.52
C LEU A 267 -57.68 -69.98 116.57
N ASN A 268 -56.35 -70.10 116.49
CA ASN A 268 -55.55 -70.82 117.48
C ASN A 268 -55.56 -70.10 118.85
N MET A 269 -55.45 -68.77 118.87
CA MET A 269 -55.56 -67.98 120.11
C MET A 269 -56.95 -68.11 120.77
N ASP A 270 -58.03 -68.06 119.98
CA ASP A 270 -59.38 -68.27 120.50
C ASP A 270 -59.57 -69.71 121.02
N THR A 271 -59.00 -70.71 120.34
CA THR A 271 -58.98 -72.11 120.79
C THR A 271 -58.26 -72.24 122.14
N GLN A 272 -57.07 -71.65 122.29
CA GLN A 272 -56.32 -71.65 123.55
C GLN A 272 -57.06 -70.90 124.67
N LYS A 273 -57.80 -69.84 124.33
CA LYS A 273 -58.61 -69.08 125.28
C LYS A 273 -59.83 -69.88 125.77
N VAL A 274 -60.46 -70.66 124.89
CA VAL A 274 -61.52 -71.61 125.28
C VAL A 274 -60.97 -72.72 126.18
N LEU A 275 -59.81 -73.29 125.84
CA LEU A 275 -59.14 -74.30 126.68
C LEU A 275 -58.84 -73.76 128.09
N ARG A 276 -58.23 -72.57 128.21
CA ARG A 276 -58.03 -71.93 129.52
C ARG A 276 -59.33 -71.68 130.28
N SER A 277 -60.40 -71.28 129.58
CA SER A 277 -61.70 -71.11 130.22
C SER A 277 -62.31 -72.42 130.73
N GLN A 278 -61.90 -73.58 130.20
CA GLN A 278 -62.25 -74.90 130.75
C GLN A 278 -61.32 -75.29 131.91
N GLU A 279 -60.02 -74.99 131.83
CA GLU A 279 -59.06 -75.17 132.93
C GLU A 279 -59.48 -74.35 134.17
N ASP A 280 -59.82 -73.07 133.99
CA ASP A 280 -60.35 -72.18 135.04
C ASP A 280 -61.67 -72.72 135.62
N ALA A 281 -62.59 -73.21 134.77
CA ALA A 281 -63.85 -73.80 135.22
C ALA A 281 -63.60 -75.03 136.11
N HIS A 282 -62.81 -76.01 135.65
CA HIS A 282 -62.46 -77.20 136.43
C HIS A 282 -61.68 -76.87 137.70
N PHE A 283 -60.88 -75.80 137.72
CA PHE A 283 -60.24 -75.31 138.94
C PHE A 283 -61.28 -74.77 139.94
N THR A 284 -62.27 -74.00 139.50
CA THR A 284 -63.37 -73.55 140.39
C THR A 284 -64.27 -74.70 140.86
N GLU A 285 -64.55 -75.69 140.02
CA GLU A 285 -65.24 -76.93 140.42
C GLU A 285 -64.45 -77.66 141.51
N THR A 286 -63.13 -77.83 141.31
CA THR A 286 -62.24 -78.48 142.29
C THR A 286 -62.24 -77.76 143.64
N ILE A 287 -62.21 -76.42 143.64
CA ILE A 287 -62.34 -75.62 144.87
C ILE A 287 -63.72 -75.84 145.52
N SER A 288 -64.80 -75.94 144.73
CA SER A 288 -66.14 -76.20 145.27
C SER A 288 -66.27 -77.58 145.92
N TYR A 289 -65.70 -78.63 145.32
CA TYR A 289 -65.64 -79.97 145.91
C TYR A 289 -64.77 -80.00 147.18
N GLN A 290 -63.62 -79.32 147.17
CA GLN A 290 -62.76 -79.20 148.36
C GLN A 290 -63.48 -78.49 149.51
N LYS A 291 -64.28 -77.45 149.21
CA LYS A 291 -65.10 -76.77 150.22
C LYS A 291 -66.20 -77.68 150.76
N LEU A 292 -66.96 -78.35 149.88
CA LEU A 292 -68.02 -79.28 150.29
C LEU A 292 -67.50 -80.41 151.18
N TYR A 293 -66.29 -80.92 150.90
CA TYR A 293 -65.61 -81.91 151.74
C TYR A 293 -65.29 -81.36 153.14
N ASN A 294 -64.80 -80.12 153.23
CA ASN A 294 -64.50 -79.46 154.51
C ASN A 294 -65.78 -79.21 155.33
N ASP A 295 -66.86 -78.75 154.68
CA ASP A 295 -68.16 -78.51 155.31
C ASP A 295 -68.76 -79.84 155.85
N LEU A 296 -68.66 -80.92 155.07
CA LEU A 296 -69.08 -82.27 155.50
C LEU A 296 -68.25 -82.79 156.70
N ASN A 297 -66.95 -82.54 156.72
CA ASN A 297 -66.07 -82.92 157.83
C ASN A 297 -66.41 -82.14 159.12
N ALA A 298 -66.85 -80.89 159.02
CA ALA A 298 -67.36 -80.12 160.16
C ALA A 298 -68.69 -80.70 160.71
N CYS A 299 -69.58 -81.15 159.83
CA CYS A 299 -70.80 -81.88 160.23
C CYS A 299 -70.47 -83.23 160.93
N TYR A 300 -69.42 -83.93 160.49
CA TYR A 300 -68.98 -85.18 161.12
C TYR A 300 -68.45 -84.97 162.56
N GLU A 301 -67.57 -83.99 162.78
CA GLU A 301 -67.03 -83.72 164.13
C GLU A 301 -68.07 -83.14 165.10
N THR A 302 -69.08 -82.41 164.60
CA THR A 302 -70.22 -81.96 165.42
C THR A 302 -71.16 -83.11 165.78
N ALA A 303 -71.46 -84.03 164.86
CA ALA A 303 -72.21 -85.25 165.18
C ALA A 303 -71.49 -86.12 166.23
N LYS A 304 -70.18 -86.37 166.02
CA LYS A 304 -69.30 -87.13 166.91
C LYS A 304 -69.19 -86.55 168.33
N SER A 305 -69.23 -85.23 168.48
CA SER A 305 -69.26 -84.58 169.80
C SER A 305 -70.65 -84.58 170.46
N SER A 306 -71.74 -84.61 169.69
CA SER A 306 -73.08 -84.88 170.24
C SER A 306 -73.23 -86.32 170.74
N GLU A 307 -72.58 -87.29 170.08
CA GLU A 307 -72.60 -88.70 170.49
C GLU A 307 -71.92 -88.91 171.85
N THR A 308 -70.79 -88.23 172.12
CA THR A 308 -70.11 -88.33 173.42
C THR A 308 -70.93 -87.71 174.56
N GLN A 309 -71.68 -86.64 174.30
CA GLN A 309 -72.64 -86.08 175.26
C GLN A 309 -73.79 -87.05 175.57
N LEU A 310 -74.37 -87.69 174.54
CA LEU A 310 -75.41 -88.70 174.73
C LEU A 310 -74.92 -89.91 175.54
N ARG A 311 -73.68 -90.37 175.29
CA ARG A 311 -73.05 -91.45 176.10
C ARG A 311 -72.88 -91.04 177.57
N GLN A 312 -72.46 -89.80 177.86
CA GLN A 312 -72.37 -89.29 179.23
C GLN A 312 -73.74 -89.23 179.92
N SER A 313 -74.79 -88.78 179.22
CA SER A 313 -76.16 -88.77 179.74
C SER A 313 -76.69 -90.18 180.04
N ASN A 314 -76.31 -91.18 179.26
CA ASN A 314 -76.78 -92.56 179.42
C ASN A 314 -76.19 -93.22 180.69
N ILE A 315 -74.91 -92.95 180.98
CA ILE A 315 -74.24 -93.39 182.22
C ILE A 315 -74.96 -92.84 183.45
N ALA A 316 -75.24 -91.53 183.48
CA ALA A 316 -75.92 -90.88 184.60
C ALA A 316 -77.35 -91.42 184.86
N LEU A 317 -78.09 -91.77 183.80
CA LEU A 317 -79.42 -92.38 183.91
C LEU A 317 -79.36 -93.81 184.45
N THR A 318 -78.34 -94.58 184.04
CA THR A 318 -78.13 -95.96 184.53
C THR A 318 -77.86 -95.98 186.04
N GLU A 319 -77.10 -95.00 186.53
CA GLU A 319 -76.74 -94.87 187.94
C GLU A 319 -77.93 -94.48 188.84
N GLN A 320 -78.86 -93.65 188.34
CA GLN A 320 -80.13 -93.37 189.01
C GLN A 320 -81.06 -94.60 189.09
N LEU A 321 -81.07 -95.43 188.05
CA LEU A 321 -81.91 -96.64 187.99
C LEU A 321 -81.49 -97.62 189.08
N HIS A 322 -80.19 -97.83 189.26
CA HIS A 322 -79.64 -98.71 190.29
C HIS A 322 -80.01 -98.28 191.73
N GLN A 323 -80.09 -96.96 191.98
CA GLN A 323 -80.54 -96.41 193.28
C GLN A 323 -82.03 -96.68 193.54
N LYS A 324 -82.89 -96.62 192.50
CA LYS A 324 -84.32 -96.95 192.62
C LYS A 324 -84.51 -98.43 192.97
N GLU A 325 -83.72 -99.31 192.37
CA GLU A 325 -83.85 -100.76 192.46
C GLU A 325 -83.56 -101.27 193.88
N GLN A 326 -82.52 -100.75 194.53
CA GLN A 326 -82.24 -101.04 195.95
C GLN A 326 -83.39 -100.63 196.89
N HIS A 327 -84.14 -99.60 196.54
CA HIS A 327 -85.24 -99.09 197.35
C HIS A 327 -86.50 -99.98 197.28
N ILE A 328 -86.69 -100.69 196.16
CA ILE A 328 -87.80 -101.64 195.94
C ILE A 328 -87.63 -102.88 196.83
N SER A 329 -86.41 -103.42 196.93
CA SER A 329 -86.09 -104.59 197.76
C SER A 329 -86.42 -104.40 199.24
N GLN A 330 -86.42 -103.15 199.74
CA GLN A 330 -86.77 -102.84 201.13
C GLN A 330 -88.29 -102.80 201.39
N LEU A 331 -89.11 -102.63 200.35
CA LEU A 331 -90.56 -102.52 200.47
C LEU A 331 -91.26 -103.89 200.38
N GLN A 332 -90.67 -104.85 199.65
CA GLN A 332 -91.22 -106.21 199.51
C GLN A 332 -91.35 -106.97 200.85
N VAL A 333 -90.60 -106.59 201.88
CA VAL A 333 -90.60 -107.24 203.20
C VAL A 333 -91.87 -106.92 204.03
N LYS A 334 -92.65 -105.89 203.67
CA LYS A 334 -93.69 -105.32 204.56
C LYS A 334 -95.15 -105.54 204.16
N LEU A 335 -95.45 -106.28 203.08
CA LEU A 335 -96.80 -106.35 202.51
C LEU A 335 -97.54 -107.68 202.68
N GLN A 336 -96.88 -108.76 203.14
CA GLN A 336 -97.41 -110.13 202.97
C GLN A 336 -97.80 -110.86 204.28
N GLU A 337 -98.43 -110.17 205.23
CA GLU A 337 -99.03 -110.81 206.43
C GLU A 337 -100.58 -110.77 206.49
N ALA A 338 -101.28 -110.08 205.57
CA ALA A 338 -102.75 -110.13 205.49
C ALA A 338 -103.31 -109.75 204.10
N LEU A 339 -104.31 -110.42 203.51
CA LEU A 339 -104.82 -111.81 203.67
C LEU A 339 -105.78 -112.14 202.48
N ASN A 340 -106.34 -113.36 202.47
CA ASN A 340 -107.39 -113.83 201.53
C ASN A 340 -108.75 -113.10 201.77
N ALA A 341 -109.67 -112.85 200.81
CA ALA A 341 -109.63 -112.93 199.33
C ALA A 341 -110.89 -112.30 198.64
N LEU A 342 -110.71 -111.73 197.41
CA LEU A 342 -111.70 -111.42 196.32
C LEU A 342 -112.84 -110.35 196.55
N PRO A 343 -113.49 -109.77 195.49
CA PRO A 343 -113.06 -109.45 194.10
C PRO A 343 -113.56 -108.07 193.48
N MET A 344 -113.15 -107.75 192.22
CA MET A 344 -113.69 -106.77 191.20
C MET A 344 -113.07 -105.33 191.00
N SER A 345 -113.45 -104.64 189.89
CA SER A 345 -112.74 -103.59 189.07
C SER A 345 -113.39 -102.15 189.12
N PRO A 346 -113.22 -101.10 188.19
CA PRO A 346 -112.40 -100.84 186.95
C PRO A 346 -111.86 -99.36 186.63
N GLN A 347 -111.17 -99.15 185.45
CA GLN A 347 -111.22 -98.03 184.43
C GLN A 347 -110.13 -96.89 184.14
N GLU A 348 -110.32 -96.03 183.08
CA GLU A 348 -109.37 -95.44 182.01
C GLU A 348 -109.36 -93.85 181.88
N PRO A 349 -109.17 -93.02 180.76
CA PRO A 349 -108.64 -93.08 179.33
C PRO A 349 -107.91 -91.80 178.62
N GLN A 350 -107.32 -91.91 177.37
CA GLN A 350 -107.19 -90.96 176.16
C GLN A 350 -106.46 -89.53 176.14
N ASP A 351 -106.09 -88.72 175.06
CA ASP A 351 -105.80 -88.80 173.56
C ASP A 351 -105.22 -87.51 172.75
N PHE A 352 -104.46 -87.71 171.63
CA PHE A 352 -104.23 -87.10 170.22
C PHE A 352 -104.01 -85.59 169.64
N GLU A 353 -103.09 -85.45 168.62
CA GLU A 353 -102.97 -84.80 167.22
C GLU A 353 -102.89 -83.28 166.64
N HIS A 354 -101.92 -83.01 165.70
CA HIS A 354 -101.93 -82.38 164.28
C HIS A 354 -101.45 -80.87 163.84
N PRO A 355 -101.65 -80.23 162.60
CA PRO A 355 -100.60 -79.42 161.81
C PRO A 355 -100.96 -78.08 160.97
N SER A 356 -100.01 -77.34 160.25
CA SER A 356 -100.24 -76.44 159.03
C SER A 356 -99.00 -75.70 158.31
N LEU A 357 -99.23 -74.85 157.25
CA LEU A 357 -98.28 -74.22 156.24
C LEU A 357 -98.64 -72.75 155.76
N VAL A 358 -97.64 -71.87 155.45
CA VAL A 358 -97.55 -70.83 154.35
C VAL A 358 -96.62 -69.62 154.70
N GLU A 359 -95.55 -69.34 153.93
CA GLU A 359 -95.00 -67.95 153.68
C GLU A 359 -93.96 -67.85 152.52
N LEU A 360 -94.08 -68.61 151.41
CA LEU A 360 -93.04 -68.66 150.37
C LEU A 360 -93.06 -67.50 149.33
N GLU A 361 -93.90 -66.48 149.52
CA GLU A 361 -94.36 -65.61 148.42
C GLU A 361 -93.77 -64.18 148.45
N LEU A 362 -93.30 -63.69 149.59
CA LEU A 362 -92.92 -62.28 149.77
C LEU A 362 -91.59 -61.87 149.14
N ILE A 363 -90.66 -62.81 148.90
CA ILE A 363 -89.33 -62.50 148.31
C ILE A 363 -89.41 -62.28 146.79
N ILE A 364 -90.41 -62.85 146.10
CA ILE A 364 -90.61 -62.71 144.65
C ILE A 364 -90.97 -61.26 144.25
N ALA A 365 -91.40 -60.43 145.21
CA ALA A 365 -91.76 -59.03 144.97
C ALA A 365 -90.56 -58.11 144.65
N SER A 366 -89.37 -58.37 145.22
CA SER A 366 -88.22 -57.46 145.10
C SER A 366 -87.58 -57.43 143.70
N GLN A 367 -87.58 -58.56 143.00
CA GLN A 367 -86.88 -58.71 141.72
C GLN A 367 -87.62 -58.07 140.51
N LYS A 368 -88.86 -57.60 140.69
CA LYS A 368 -89.67 -57.04 139.58
C LYS A 368 -89.52 -55.52 139.39
N SER A 369 -88.99 -54.79 140.36
CA SER A 369 -88.78 -53.34 140.27
C SER A 369 -87.50 -52.94 139.51
N GLU A 370 -86.45 -53.75 139.62
CA GLU A 370 -85.10 -53.38 139.12
C GLU A 370 -84.96 -53.48 137.58
N ILE A 371 -85.60 -54.47 136.95
CA ILE A 371 -85.56 -54.70 135.50
C ILE A 371 -86.07 -53.49 134.70
N LYS A 372 -87.04 -52.74 135.25
CA LYS A 372 -87.67 -51.60 134.57
C LYS A 372 -86.75 -50.37 134.50
N PHE A 373 -85.81 -50.21 135.42
CA PHE A 373 -84.90 -49.06 135.48
C PHE A 373 -83.75 -49.12 134.45
N LEU A 374 -83.34 -50.33 134.06
CA LEU A 374 -82.21 -50.53 133.16
C LEU A 374 -82.56 -50.39 131.67
N GLN A 375 -83.81 -50.61 131.28
CA GLN A 375 -84.24 -50.57 129.87
C GLN A 375 -84.26 -49.15 129.26
N ASP A 376 -84.51 -48.12 130.05
CA ASP A 376 -84.55 -46.73 129.56
C ASP A 376 -83.16 -46.10 129.41
N LYS A 377 -82.16 -46.62 130.14
CA LYS A 377 -80.79 -46.08 130.15
C LYS A 377 -80.00 -46.43 128.89
N LEU A 378 -80.32 -47.55 128.24
CA LEU A 378 -79.62 -48.02 127.04
C LEU A 378 -79.94 -47.14 125.81
N LYS A 379 -81.22 -46.88 125.56
CA LYS A 379 -81.73 -46.13 124.39
C LYS A 379 -81.20 -44.70 124.26
N ALA A 380 -80.72 -44.11 125.36
CA ALA A 380 -80.12 -42.77 125.37
C ALA A 380 -78.66 -42.73 124.85
N SER A 381 -78.03 -43.89 124.64
CA SER A 381 -76.60 -44.01 124.31
C SER A 381 -76.34 -44.12 122.81
N ASP A 382 -77.18 -44.86 122.08
CA ASP A 382 -77.00 -45.13 120.63
C ASP A 382 -77.05 -43.86 119.75
N LEU A 383 -77.72 -42.82 120.24
CA LEU A 383 -78.01 -41.58 119.50
C LEU A 383 -76.82 -40.61 119.36
N LYS A 384 -75.62 -40.95 119.88
CA LYS A 384 -74.46 -40.03 119.95
C LYS A 384 -73.25 -40.40 119.10
N LEU A 385 -73.26 -41.54 118.40
CA LEU A 385 -72.07 -42.09 117.72
C LEU A 385 -71.97 -41.80 116.21
N THR A 386 -72.93 -41.05 115.64
CA THR A 386 -73.12 -40.92 114.19
C THR A 386 -72.47 -39.69 113.52
N GLN A 387 -71.73 -38.85 114.25
CA GLN A 387 -71.45 -37.46 113.81
C GLN A 387 -69.97 -37.09 113.54
N VAL A 388 -69.01 -38.03 113.58
CA VAL A 388 -67.56 -37.72 113.43
C VAL A 388 -66.88 -38.53 112.32
N ASN A 389 -67.51 -38.61 111.14
CA ASN A 389 -66.92 -39.28 109.99
C ASN A 389 -67.27 -38.60 108.66
N ASN A 390 -66.46 -37.60 108.26
CA ASN A 390 -66.14 -37.31 106.85
C ASN A 390 -65.04 -36.24 106.70
N CYS A 391 -64.44 -36.19 105.49
CA CYS A 391 -63.45 -35.21 105.01
C CYS A 391 -62.00 -35.37 105.50
N ARG A 392 -61.30 -36.37 104.97
CA ARG A 392 -59.83 -36.37 104.85
C ARG A 392 -59.39 -36.87 103.47
N ARG A 393 -59.07 -35.95 102.56
CA ARG A 393 -58.34 -36.24 101.32
C ARG A 393 -57.53 -35.03 100.88
N ASP A 394 -56.22 -35.17 101.05
CA ASP A 394 -55.11 -34.64 100.24
C ASP A 394 -53.88 -34.59 101.16
N ALA A 395 -52.76 -35.17 100.70
CA ALA A 395 -51.68 -35.56 101.60
C ALA A 395 -50.28 -35.31 101.01
N LEU A 396 -49.52 -34.56 101.80
CA LEU A 396 -48.06 -34.55 101.94
C LEU A 396 -47.21 -34.00 100.77
N GLU A 397 -46.52 -32.91 101.09
CA GLU A 397 -45.51 -32.26 100.25
C GLU A 397 -44.09 -32.82 100.44
N SER A 398 -43.26 -32.62 99.41
CA SER A 398 -41.89 -32.05 99.43
C SER A 398 -40.91 -32.37 100.58
N SER A 399 -39.80 -33.03 100.23
CA SER A 399 -38.47 -32.95 100.87
C SER A 399 -37.43 -33.68 99.98
N ILE A 400 -36.15 -33.31 99.81
CA ILE A 400 -35.20 -32.47 100.59
C ILE A 400 -34.28 -31.62 99.65
N LEU A 401 -34.15 -30.31 99.96
CA LEU A 401 -32.95 -29.41 100.05
C LEU A 401 -31.69 -29.61 99.12
N ARG A 402 -30.80 -28.61 98.87
CA ARG A 402 -30.43 -27.42 99.68
C ARG A 402 -29.81 -26.25 98.87
N ALA A 403 -29.98 -25.04 99.44
CA ALA A 403 -29.63 -23.67 99.02
C ALA A 403 -28.15 -23.34 98.62
N GLY A 404 -27.84 -22.14 98.08
CA GLY A 404 -28.70 -21.05 97.56
C GLY A 404 -28.24 -19.59 97.85
N ARG A 405 -28.99 -18.61 97.29
CA ARG A 405 -28.96 -17.13 97.48
C ARG A 405 -27.66 -16.39 97.08
N THR A 406 -27.69 -15.16 96.51
CA THR A 406 -28.76 -14.19 96.15
C THR A 406 -28.72 -13.93 94.61
N HIS A 407 -29.35 -12.95 93.94
CA HIS A 407 -30.30 -11.87 94.28
C HIS A 407 -31.24 -11.56 93.08
N GLU A 408 -31.59 -10.28 92.87
CA GLU A 408 -32.43 -9.72 91.80
C GLU A 408 -31.59 -8.79 90.90
N VAL A 409 -31.98 -8.33 89.69
CA VAL A 409 -33.25 -7.70 89.27
C VAL A 409 -33.60 -8.01 87.79
N GLN A 410 -34.90 -7.94 87.46
CA GLN A 410 -35.51 -8.11 86.12
C GLN A 410 -35.26 -6.89 85.17
N PRO A 411 -35.42 -6.97 83.82
CA PRO A 411 -36.45 -7.73 83.12
C PRO A 411 -36.11 -8.44 81.78
N VAL A 412 -36.51 -9.72 81.72
CA VAL A 412 -37.50 -10.26 80.77
C VAL A 412 -37.54 -9.72 79.32
N LYS A 413 -36.94 -10.50 78.40
CA LYS A 413 -37.44 -10.90 77.05
C LYS A 413 -37.77 -9.76 76.03
N ARG A 414 -37.36 -9.86 74.74
CA ARG A 414 -37.56 -11.04 73.87
C ARG A 414 -36.46 -11.29 72.84
N SER A 415 -36.01 -12.55 72.82
CA SER A 415 -35.79 -13.34 71.61
C SER A 415 -34.89 -12.80 70.49
N ARG A 416 -33.57 -12.82 70.73
CA ARG A 416 -32.64 -13.23 69.66
C ARG A 416 -32.86 -14.72 69.38
N SER A 417 -33.21 -15.10 68.16
CA SER A 417 -33.17 -16.49 67.72
C SER A 417 -31.73 -16.89 67.39
N LEU A 418 -31.06 -17.59 68.30
CA LEU A 418 -29.83 -18.30 67.96
C LEU A 418 -30.19 -19.54 67.14
N SER A 419 -29.87 -19.48 65.85
CA SER A 419 -29.77 -20.64 64.96
C SER A 419 -28.38 -20.62 64.33
N PRO A 420 -27.75 -21.76 63.98
CA PRO A 420 -26.36 -21.80 63.55
C PRO A 420 -26.07 -20.90 62.33
N LYS A 421 -24.87 -20.33 62.26
CA LYS A 421 -24.40 -19.59 61.08
C LYS A 421 -24.30 -20.55 59.88
N GLY A 422 -25.33 -20.55 59.05
CA GLY A 422 -25.23 -21.10 57.69
C GLY A 422 -24.15 -20.34 56.92
N PHE A 423 -23.29 -21.08 56.21
CA PHE A 423 -22.34 -20.52 55.27
C PHE A 423 -23.08 -19.94 54.04
N SER A 424 -22.36 -19.15 53.23
CA SER A 424 -22.85 -18.49 52.02
C SER A 424 -23.79 -17.28 52.23
N ARG A 425 -23.18 -16.16 52.62
CA ARG A 425 -23.52 -14.85 52.03
C ARG A 425 -22.30 -13.94 52.08
N GLU A 426 -21.84 -13.47 50.93
CA GLU A 426 -20.82 -12.41 50.88
C GLU A 426 -21.39 -11.17 51.56
N SER A 427 -20.62 -10.50 52.43
CA SER A 427 -21.09 -9.27 53.07
C SER A 427 -21.39 -8.19 52.02
N GLU A 428 -22.32 -7.29 52.31
CA GLU A 428 -22.48 -6.07 51.51
C GLU A 428 -21.17 -5.28 51.43
N GLU A 429 -20.33 -5.33 52.47
CA GLU A 429 -19.00 -4.72 52.50
C GLU A 429 -18.08 -5.35 51.46
N LEU A 430 -18.22 -6.67 51.24
CA LEU A 430 -17.45 -7.44 50.27
C LEU A 430 -17.96 -7.18 48.83
N LYS A 431 -19.28 -7.02 48.64
CA LYS A 431 -19.84 -6.46 47.39
C LYS A 431 -19.34 -5.04 47.10
N LYS A 432 -19.32 -4.16 48.11
CA LYS A 432 -18.83 -2.77 48.00
C LYS A 432 -17.33 -2.73 47.70
N LEU A 433 -16.52 -3.59 48.34
CA LEU A 433 -15.10 -3.79 48.03
C LEU A 433 -14.90 -4.19 46.56
N LYS A 434 -15.59 -5.23 46.07
CA LYS A 434 -15.48 -5.66 44.66
C LYS A 434 -15.83 -4.55 43.65
N ILE A 435 -16.73 -3.62 43.99
CA ILE A 435 -17.05 -2.45 43.16
C ILE A 435 -15.92 -1.41 43.23
N VAL A 436 -15.35 -1.15 44.42
CA VAL A 436 -14.22 -0.24 44.59
C VAL A 436 -12.95 -0.77 43.93
N GLU A 437 -12.65 -2.07 44.07
CA GLU A 437 -11.53 -2.76 43.42
C GLU A 437 -11.60 -2.61 41.88
N LYS A 438 -12.76 -2.89 41.28
CA LYS A 438 -13.00 -2.65 39.83
C LYS A 438 -12.86 -1.18 39.43
N ARG A 439 -13.26 -0.25 40.30
CA ARG A 439 -13.15 1.20 40.03
C ARG A 439 -11.69 1.66 40.11
N ILE A 440 -10.90 1.11 41.02
CA ILE A 440 -9.44 1.26 41.07
C ILE A 440 -8.82 0.69 39.80
N GLU A 441 -9.15 -0.54 39.42
CA GLU A 441 -8.62 -1.19 38.21
C GLU A 441 -8.93 -0.39 36.92
N HIS A 442 -10.10 0.28 36.84
CA HIS A 442 -10.43 1.19 35.75
C HIS A 442 -9.66 2.52 35.81
N LEU A 443 -9.43 3.08 37.01
CA LEU A 443 -8.62 4.29 37.19
C LEU A 443 -7.14 4.03 36.86
N GLU A 444 -6.60 2.86 37.23
CA GLU A 444 -5.24 2.41 36.88
C GLU A 444 -5.07 2.29 35.36
N LYS A 445 -6.04 1.66 34.67
CA LYS A 445 -6.07 1.60 33.21
C LYS A 445 -6.14 2.99 32.58
N THR A 446 -6.99 3.88 33.11
CA THR A 446 -7.11 5.28 32.65
C THR A 446 -5.79 6.03 32.81
N LEU A 447 -5.13 5.90 33.96
CA LEU A 447 -3.83 6.47 34.27
C LEU A 447 -2.73 5.92 33.34
N GLN A 448 -2.74 4.62 33.04
CA GLN A 448 -1.82 4.01 32.08
C GLN A 448 -1.98 4.61 30.67
N ILE A 449 -3.22 4.87 30.23
CA ILE A 449 -3.50 5.46 28.92
C ILE A 449 -3.06 6.95 28.90
N LYS A 450 -3.34 7.72 29.96
CA LYS A 450 -2.87 9.12 30.10
C LYS A 450 -1.35 9.24 30.23
N ALA A 451 -0.68 8.24 30.81
CA ALA A 451 0.77 8.13 30.78
C ALA A 451 1.28 7.88 29.35
N GLN A 452 0.57 7.10 28.54
CA GLN A 452 0.93 6.84 27.14
C GLN A 452 0.65 8.03 26.21
N GLU A 453 -0.44 8.79 26.42
CA GLU A 453 -0.70 10.10 25.80
C GLU A 453 0.48 11.06 26.04
N ASN A 454 0.97 11.14 27.28
CA ASN A 454 2.16 11.90 27.65
C ASN A 454 3.45 11.40 26.95
N VAL A 455 3.57 10.11 26.66
CA VAL A 455 4.71 9.55 25.92
C VAL A 455 4.67 9.93 24.44
N GLU A 456 3.49 9.89 23.79
CA GLU A 456 3.37 10.34 22.39
C GLU A 456 3.56 11.86 22.26
N LEU A 457 3.08 12.67 23.21
CA LEU A 457 3.41 14.10 23.31
C LEU A 457 4.92 14.34 23.39
N ARG A 458 5.63 13.62 24.28
CA ARG A 458 7.09 13.73 24.41
C ARG A 458 7.82 13.31 23.13
N LYS A 459 7.37 12.26 22.44
CA LYS A 459 7.92 11.84 21.13
C LYS A 459 7.71 12.92 20.06
N ALA A 460 6.52 13.51 19.95
CA ALA A 460 6.25 14.61 19.02
C ALA A 460 7.14 15.83 19.29
N HIS A 461 7.37 16.19 20.56
CA HIS A 461 8.33 17.24 20.92
C HIS A 461 9.78 16.87 20.61
N GLU A 462 10.20 15.63 20.84
CA GLU A 462 11.54 15.17 20.48
C GLU A 462 11.76 15.11 18.96
N HIS A 463 10.75 14.72 18.17
CA HIS A 463 10.80 14.78 16.71
C HIS A 463 10.87 16.22 16.18
N ARG A 464 10.10 17.16 16.74
CA ARG A 464 10.26 18.60 16.46
C ARG A 464 11.66 19.11 16.78
N LYS A 465 12.24 18.69 17.92
CA LYS A 465 13.62 18.98 18.33
C LYS A 465 14.65 18.36 17.38
N GLN A 466 14.43 17.14 16.89
CA GLN A 466 15.28 16.49 15.88
C GLN A 466 15.20 17.21 14.52
N ARG A 467 14.00 17.62 14.07
CA ARG A 467 13.82 18.48 12.88
C ARG A 467 14.58 19.80 13.03
N LEU A 468 14.48 20.46 14.18
CA LEU A 468 15.22 21.70 14.46
C LEU A 468 16.75 21.49 14.49
N LEU A 469 17.24 20.44 15.15
CA LEU A 469 18.67 20.13 15.23
C LEU A 469 19.26 19.78 13.87
N THR A 470 18.57 18.97 13.06
CA THR A 470 19.00 18.63 11.69
C THR A 470 18.97 19.83 10.75
N LEU A 471 17.98 20.73 10.90
CA LEU A 471 17.97 22.02 10.20
C LEU A 471 19.17 22.89 10.63
N GLN A 472 19.47 22.96 11.92
CA GLN A 472 20.62 23.72 12.43
C GLN A 472 21.97 23.14 11.97
N THR A 473 22.14 21.82 11.89
CA THR A 473 23.37 21.22 11.34
C THR A 473 23.48 21.39 9.83
N ALA A 474 22.36 21.36 9.10
CA ALA A 474 22.33 21.71 7.67
C ALA A 474 22.71 23.19 7.43
N TYR A 475 22.24 24.12 8.28
CA TYR A 475 22.66 25.52 8.22
C TYR A 475 24.14 25.72 8.59
N ARG A 476 24.67 24.96 9.57
CA ARG A 476 26.11 24.98 9.89
C ARG A 476 26.93 24.46 8.73
N THR A 477 26.67 23.25 8.23
CA THR A 477 27.41 22.67 7.09
C THR A 477 27.31 23.53 5.84
N LEU A 478 26.15 24.15 5.54
CA LEU A 478 26.04 25.12 4.44
C LEU A 478 26.91 26.37 4.66
N LYS A 479 26.92 26.93 5.88
CA LYS A 479 27.80 28.05 6.24
C LYS A 479 29.28 27.65 6.14
N ASP A 480 29.64 26.49 6.67
CA ASP A 480 31.00 25.94 6.65
C ASP A 480 31.45 25.66 5.20
N HIS A 481 30.54 25.24 4.31
CA HIS A 481 30.80 25.08 2.88
C HIS A 481 30.95 26.43 2.14
N MET A 482 30.22 27.49 2.53
CA MET A 482 30.47 28.83 1.99
C MET A 482 31.82 29.38 2.48
N GLU A 483 32.13 29.23 3.77
CA GLU A 483 33.45 29.58 4.32
C GLU A 483 34.57 28.75 3.67
N GLN A 484 34.36 27.48 3.36
CA GLN A 484 35.30 26.65 2.59
C GLN A 484 35.45 27.15 1.14
N ALA A 485 34.35 27.47 0.44
CA ALA A 485 34.41 28.00 -0.93
C ALA A 485 35.13 29.36 -0.99
N GLU A 486 34.93 30.22 0.00
CA GLU A 486 35.65 31.48 0.16
C GLU A 486 37.15 31.26 0.49
N ASN A 487 37.48 30.29 1.36
CA ASN A 487 38.87 29.93 1.70
C ASN A 487 39.62 29.22 0.56
N GLU A 488 38.97 28.36 -0.23
CA GLU A 488 39.54 27.80 -1.46
C GLU A 488 39.73 28.89 -2.51
N GLY A 489 38.73 29.76 -2.67
CA GLY A 489 38.80 31.00 -3.43
C GLY A 489 39.96 31.89 -2.98
N ALA A 490 40.36 31.82 -1.71
CA ALA A 490 41.52 32.52 -1.18
C ALA A 490 42.88 31.85 -1.45
N ARG A 491 42.96 30.52 -1.61
CA ARG A 491 44.27 29.82 -1.65
C ARG A 491 44.83 29.49 -3.03
N LYS A 492 44.03 29.46 -4.11
CA LYS A 492 44.53 29.19 -5.48
C LYS A 492 44.63 30.47 -6.34
N LYS A 493 45.86 30.96 -6.53
CA LYS A 493 46.31 31.80 -7.66
C LYS A 493 47.34 31.03 -8.47
N SER A 494 46.89 30.01 -9.21
CA SER A 494 47.68 29.29 -10.19
C SER A 494 46.79 28.95 -11.39
N HIS A 495 47.34 29.04 -12.60
CA HIS A 495 46.57 28.85 -13.83
C HIS A 495 46.35 27.37 -14.12
N LYS A 496 45.16 26.86 -13.79
CA LYS A 496 44.33 25.91 -14.57
C LYS A 496 43.06 25.57 -13.80
N ASN A 497 42.01 25.19 -14.53
CA ASN A 497 40.78 24.59 -14.01
C ASN A 497 40.00 25.42 -12.97
N ARG A 498 39.64 26.66 -13.33
CA ARG A 498 38.22 27.05 -13.15
C ARG A 498 37.45 26.40 -14.31
N PRO A 499 36.20 25.91 -14.12
CA PRO A 499 35.34 25.64 -15.26
C PRO A 499 35.15 26.96 -16.01
N THR A 500 35.55 26.99 -17.29
CA THR A 500 35.35 28.15 -18.14
C THR A 500 33.84 28.37 -18.27
N ARG A 501 33.36 29.60 -18.00
CA ARG A 501 31.98 29.95 -18.38
C ARG A 501 31.91 29.79 -19.90
N ALA A 502 30.99 28.95 -20.38
CA ALA A 502 30.81 28.69 -21.81
C ALA A 502 30.70 30.00 -22.58
N ASP A 503 31.26 30.01 -23.80
CA ASP A 503 31.39 31.26 -24.56
C ASP A 503 30.00 31.83 -24.88
N PRO A 504 29.78 33.17 -24.87
CA PRO A 504 28.47 33.76 -25.15
C PRO A 504 27.94 33.51 -26.58
N SER A 505 28.71 32.82 -27.43
CA SER A 505 28.27 32.21 -28.69
C SER A 505 27.57 30.87 -28.49
N GLN A 506 28.08 30.02 -27.60
CA GLN A 506 27.57 28.67 -27.29
C GLN A 506 26.26 28.73 -26.49
N LEU A 507 26.17 29.65 -25.54
CA LEU A 507 24.96 29.90 -24.71
C LEU A 507 23.77 30.52 -25.49
N ARG A 508 23.84 30.61 -26.83
CA ARG A 508 22.76 31.09 -27.71
C ARG A 508 21.96 29.97 -28.38
N GLN A 509 22.39 28.71 -28.23
CA GLN A 509 21.74 27.57 -28.88
C GLN A 509 20.57 27.01 -28.05
N GLU A 510 20.58 27.24 -26.75
CA GLU A 510 19.43 27.13 -25.86
C GLU A 510 18.90 28.52 -25.51
N ASP A 511 17.59 28.64 -25.26
CA ASP A 511 17.03 29.81 -24.57
C ASP A 511 17.56 29.82 -23.13
N SER A 512 18.66 30.52 -22.91
CA SER A 512 19.26 30.69 -21.58
C SER A 512 18.22 31.10 -20.53
N ASP A 513 17.29 31.99 -20.90
CA ASP A 513 16.21 32.43 -20.02
C ASP A 513 15.17 31.32 -19.76
N ALA A 514 14.92 30.39 -20.69
CA ALA A 514 14.08 29.22 -20.45
C ALA A 514 14.74 28.28 -19.43
N VAL A 515 16.02 27.96 -19.61
CA VAL A 515 16.79 27.10 -18.68
C VAL A 515 16.88 27.74 -17.28
N TRP A 516 17.09 29.07 -17.19
CA TRP A 516 17.02 29.78 -15.91
C TRP A 516 15.61 29.81 -15.32
N ASN A 517 14.55 29.92 -16.14
CA ASN A 517 13.16 29.86 -15.68
C ASN A 517 12.76 28.46 -15.17
N GLU A 518 13.24 27.39 -15.82
CA GLU A 518 13.07 26.00 -15.36
C GLU A 518 13.88 25.72 -14.10
N LEU A 519 15.15 26.12 -14.04
CA LEU A 519 15.94 26.00 -12.80
C LEU A 519 15.33 26.82 -11.65
N ALA A 520 14.73 27.98 -11.95
CA ALA A 520 13.95 28.75 -11.00
C ALA A 520 12.60 28.09 -10.67
N HIS A 521 11.97 27.38 -11.60
CA HIS A 521 10.75 26.59 -11.38
C HIS A 521 11.07 25.45 -10.41
N PHE A 522 12.02 24.59 -10.73
CA PHE A 522 12.44 23.48 -9.87
C PHE A 522 13.01 23.97 -8.53
N LYS A 523 13.66 25.13 -8.43
CA LYS A 523 14.00 25.74 -7.12
C LYS A 523 12.77 26.16 -6.31
N ARG A 524 11.77 26.79 -6.95
CA ARG A 524 10.51 27.18 -6.28
C ARG A 524 9.70 25.95 -5.85
N GLU A 525 9.60 24.96 -6.73
CA GLU A 525 8.91 23.70 -6.51
C GLU A 525 9.60 22.87 -5.43
N ASN A 526 10.93 22.75 -5.43
CA ASN A 526 11.66 22.04 -4.39
C ASN A 526 11.61 22.80 -3.03
N LYS A 527 11.61 24.15 -3.01
CA LYS A 527 11.29 24.93 -1.78
C LYS A 527 9.86 24.62 -1.30
N LYS A 528 8.89 24.57 -2.21
CA LYS A 528 7.47 24.26 -1.91
C LYS A 528 7.32 22.84 -1.35
N LEU A 529 7.89 21.83 -2.02
CA LEU A 529 7.89 20.43 -1.58
C LEU A 529 8.61 20.23 -0.25
N LEU A 530 9.68 20.98 0.03
CA LEU A 530 10.36 20.93 1.33
C LEU A 530 9.48 21.52 2.47
N VAL A 531 8.76 22.61 2.20
CA VAL A 531 7.78 23.19 3.14
C VAL A 531 6.58 22.25 3.32
N GLU A 532 6.05 21.69 2.23
CA GLU A 532 4.94 20.72 2.27
C GLU A 532 5.34 19.45 3.03
N LYS A 533 6.57 18.94 2.83
CA LYS A 533 7.12 17.84 3.62
C LYS A 533 7.16 18.17 5.12
N LEU A 534 7.69 19.34 5.49
CA LEU A 534 7.79 19.75 6.91
C LEU A 534 6.40 19.95 7.54
N ASN A 535 5.43 20.48 6.78
CA ASN A 535 4.05 20.58 7.22
C ASN A 535 3.41 19.19 7.41
N LEU A 536 3.62 18.24 6.48
CA LEU A 536 3.11 16.88 6.59
C LEU A 536 3.74 16.11 7.77
N GLU A 537 5.04 16.28 8.04
CA GLU A 537 5.70 15.71 9.24
C GLU A 537 5.12 16.30 10.53
N GLU A 538 4.78 17.59 10.53
CA GLU A 538 4.16 18.30 11.64
C GLU A 538 2.68 17.89 11.85
N GLU A 539 1.91 17.72 10.77
CA GLU A 539 0.54 17.20 10.77
C GLU A 539 0.49 15.73 11.24
N ILE A 540 1.44 14.88 10.80
CA ILE A 540 1.55 13.49 11.25
C ILE A 540 1.81 13.41 12.76
N ASP A 541 2.68 14.27 13.31
CA ASP A 541 2.93 14.31 14.75
C ASP A 541 1.72 14.85 15.54
N GLN A 542 1.00 15.84 15.00
CA GLN A 542 -0.27 16.32 15.59
C GLN A 542 -1.36 15.23 15.57
N LEU A 543 -1.52 14.50 14.46
CA LEU A 543 -2.50 13.43 14.33
C LEU A 543 -2.20 12.23 15.23
N LYS A 544 -0.93 11.88 15.46
CA LYS A 544 -0.56 10.85 16.46
C LYS A 544 -0.95 11.28 17.87
N VAL A 545 -0.65 12.53 18.24
CA VAL A 545 -1.04 13.10 19.54
C VAL A 545 -2.56 13.08 19.68
N GLN A 546 -3.30 13.61 18.69
CA GLN A 546 -4.76 13.62 18.69
C GLN A 546 -5.34 12.21 18.80
N THR A 547 -4.83 11.23 18.05
CA THR A 547 -5.27 9.83 18.14
C THR A 547 -5.05 9.24 19.55
N SER A 548 -3.98 9.63 20.25
CA SER A 548 -3.74 9.20 21.63
C SER A 548 -4.66 9.90 22.66
N VAL A 549 -4.97 11.19 22.44
CA VAL A 549 -5.95 11.97 23.23
C VAL A 549 -7.37 11.43 23.03
N ASP A 550 -7.78 11.20 21.78
CA ASP A 550 -9.08 10.62 21.42
C ASP A 550 -9.24 9.23 22.04
N LYS A 551 -8.20 8.40 21.97
CA LYS A 551 -8.18 7.09 22.62
C LYS A 551 -8.34 7.20 24.14
N ALA A 552 -7.64 8.13 24.79
CA ALA A 552 -7.80 8.37 26.22
C ALA A 552 -9.24 8.82 26.56
N THR A 553 -9.77 9.79 25.82
CA THR A 553 -11.12 10.34 26.00
C THR A 553 -12.21 9.29 25.77
N ILE A 554 -12.07 8.44 24.75
CA ILE A 554 -12.95 7.29 24.51
C ILE A 554 -12.89 6.32 25.69
N GLN A 555 -11.72 6.07 26.27
CA GLN A 555 -11.59 5.15 27.39
C GLN A 555 -12.10 5.78 28.71
N GLU A 556 -11.96 7.08 28.92
CA GLU A 556 -12.62 7.85 29.99
C GLU A 556 -14.16 7.76 29.88
N LEU A 557 -14.72 7.99 28.68
CA LEU A 557 -16.17 7.86 28.43
C LEU A 557 -16.67 6.43 28.65
N ASN A 558 -15.90 5.42 28.25
CA ASN A 558 -16.23 4.02 28.55
C ASN A 558 -16.19 3.73 30.07
N VAL A 559 -15.23 4.31 30.81
CA VAL A 559 -15.16 4.20 32.28
C VAL A 559 -16.39 4.83 32.93
N CYS A 560 -16.84 6.01 32.46
CA CYS A 560 -18.07 6.64 32.94
C CYS A 560 -19.31 5.76 32.67
N LEU A 561 -19.50 5.29 31.43
CA LEU A 561 -20.62 4.41 31.06
C LEU A 561 -20.61 3.07 31.82
N GLN A 562 -19.43 2.54 32.14
CA GLN A 562 -19.28 1.34 32.96
C GLN A 562 -19.62 1.61 34.43
N GLN A 563 -19.20 2.76 34.98
CA GLN A 563 -19.56 3.17 36.34
C GLN A 563 -21.07 3.43 36.47
N GLU A 564 -21.72 4.08 35.50
CA GLU A 564 -23.18 4.23 35.47
C GLU A 564 -23.90 2.88 35.45
N ARG A 565 -23.43 1.91 34.67
CA ARG A 565 -23.98 0.55 34.64
C ARG A 565 -23.83 -0.16 35.98
N GLU A 566 -22.66 -0.10 36.61
CA GLU A 566 -22.43 -0.74 37.90
C GLU A 566 -23.18 -0.04 39.05
N GLU A 567 -23.37 1.28 39.00
CA GLU A 567 -24.25 2.00 39.91
C GLU A 567 -25.74 1.65 39.70
N LEU A 568 -26.21 1.53 38.46
CA LEU A 568 -27.59 1.10 38.16
C LEU A 568 -27.85 -0.32 38.64
N LEU A 569 -26.89 -1.23 38.44
CA LEU A 569 -26.94 -2.58 39.01
C LEU A 569 -26.97 -2.55 40.54
N PHE A 570 -26.15 -1.73 41.21
CA PHE A 570 -26.16 -1.58 42.66
C PHE A 570 -27.45 -0.96 43.21
N ARG A 571 -28.10 -0.07 42.45
CA ARG A 571 -29.43 0.48 42.77
C ARG A 571 -30.51 -0.61 42.65
N LEU A 572 -30.47 -1.44 41.62
CA LEU A 572 -31.38 -2.58 41.45
C LEU A 572 -31.19 -3.64 42.56
N ASP A 573 -29.96 -3.99 42.89
CA ASP A 573 -29.58 -4.94 43.97
C ASP A 573 -30.13 -4.46 45.34
N LYS A 574 -30.18 -3.13 45.57
CA LYS A 574 -30.85 -2.50 46.72
C LYS A 574 -32.37 -2.53 46.64
N GLU A 575 -32.98 -2.18 45.50
CA GLU A 575 -34.43 -2.19 45.33
C GLU A 575 -35.01 -3.60 45.49
N GLU A 576 -34.33 -4.63 45.00
CA GLU A 576 -34.73 -6.03 45.17
C GLU A 576 -34.68 -6.45 46.64
N TYR A 577 -33.65 -6.02 47.39
CA TYR A 577 -33.57 -6.23 48.84
C TYR A 577 -34.74 -5.56 49.59
N VAL A 578 -35.16 -4.36 49.18
CA VAL A 578 -36.31 -3.65 49.77
C VAL A 578 -37.64 -4.34 49.46
N ARG A 579 -37.83 -4.87 48.25
CA ARG A 579 -39.07 -5.61 47.88
C ARG A 579 -39.29 -6.89 48.69
N ASN A 580 -38.22 -7.51 49.17
CA ASN A 580 -38.29 -8.78 49.91
C ASN A 580 -38.81 -8.66 51.36
N SER A 581 -39.24 -7.45 51.80
CA SER A 581 -39.61 -7.18 53.20
C SER A 581 -41.05 -6.67 53.42
N THR A 582 -42.06 -7.09 52.63
CA THR A 582 -43.47 -7.19 53.11
C THR A 582 -44.42 -7.88 52.12
N PRO A 583 -45.25 -8.87 52.54
CA PRO A 583 -46.32 -9.42 51.71
C PRO A 583 -47.65 -8.67 51.92
N LYS A 584 -48.04 -7.76 51.01
CA LYS A 584 -49.36 -7.10 51.09
C LYS A 584 -50.02 -6.79 49.74
N LYS A 585 -50.96 -7.67 49.36
CA LYS A 585 -52.10 -7.49 48.42
C LYS A 585 -52.02 -6.34 47.39
N ARG A 586 -51.48 -6.64 46.19
CA ARG A 586 -51.94 -6.06 44.89
C ARG A 586 -51.80 -7.08 43.77
N THR A 587 -52.79 -7.96 43.60
CA THR A 587 -52.74 -9.06 42.61
C THR A 587 -53.35 -8.72 41.24
N GLY A 588 -54.23 -7.72 41.13
CA GLY A 588 -54.85 -7.35 39.85
C GLY A 588 -53.87 -6.67 38.88
N GLU A 589 -53.28 -5.54 39.30
CA GLU A 589 -52.32 -4.76 38.49
C GLU A 589 -51.08 -5.59 38.11
N ASN A 590 -50.59 -6.43 39.04
CA ASN A 590 -49.40 -7.26 38.80
C ASN A 590 -49.59 -8.34 37.73
N ILE A 591 -50.81 -8.81 37.46
CA ILE A 591 -51.03 -9.77 36.36
C ILE A 591 -50.94 -9.06 35.00
N GLN A 592 -51.40 -7.82 34.89
CA GLN A 592 -51.20 -7.03 33.67
C GLN A 592 -49.73 -6.66 33.46
N THR A 593 -49.00 -6.24 34.51
CA THR A 593 -47.57 -5.94 34.38
C THR A 593 -46.76 -7.20 34.07
N LEU A 594 -47.02 -8.34 34.73
CA LEU A 594 -46.33 -9.60 34.46
C LEU A 594 -46.61 -10.14 33.04
N ASN A 595 -47.85 -10.07 32.56
CA ASN A 595 -48.18 -10.44 31.18
C ASN A 595 -47.50 -9.50 30.17
N LYS A 596 -47.40 -8.21 30.48
CA LYS A 596 -46.73 -7.23 29.62
C LYS A 596 -45.21 -7.41 29.64
N VAL A 597 -44.60 -7.71 30.79
CA VAL A 597 -43.20 -8.14 30.91
C VAL A 597 -42.96 -9.41 30.09
N SER A 598 -43.77 -10.46 30.24
CA SER A 598 -43.62 -11.69 29.44
C SER A 598 -43.79 -11.44 27.93
N SER A 599 -44.63 -10.48 27.51
CA SER A 599 -44.72 -10.06 26.11
C SER A 599 -43.48 -9.31 25.63
N LEU A 600 -42.86 -8.50 26.51
CA LEU A 600 -41.62 -7.77 26.22
C LEU A 600 -40.40 -8.70 26.22
N GLU A 601 -40.34 -9.69 27.12
CA GLU A 601 -39.31 -10.75 27.15
C GLU A 601 -39.33 -11.57 25.85
N LYS A 602 -40.52 -12.05 25.42
CA LYS A 602 -40.68 -12.75 24.15
C LYS A 602 -40.23 -11.88 22.97
N ARG A 603 -40.64 -10.61 22.95
CA ARG A 603 -40.22 -9.64 21.93
C ARG A 603 -38.72 -9.32 22.01
N LEU A 604 -38.09 -9.37 23.19
CA LEU A 604 -36.64 -9.23 23.37
C LEU A 604 -35.90 -10.45 22.80
N ILE A 605 -36.38 -11.66 23.08
CA ILE A 605 -35.83 -12.92 22.53
C ILE A 605 -36.00 -12.95 21.00
N GLU A 606 -37.12 -12.49 20.47
CA GLU A 606 -37.35 -12.33 19.03
C GLU A 606 -36.40 -11.28 18.41
N LEU A 607 -36.24 -10.12 19.04
CA LEU A 607 -35.31 -9.07 18.59
C LEU A 607 -33.85 -9.53 18.69
N GLU A 608 -33.48 -10.29 19.72
CA GLU A 608 -32.13 -10.86 19.87
C GLU A 608 -31.89 -11.96 18.81
N ALA A 609 -32.89 -12.77 18.49
CA ALA A 609 -32.83 -13.74 17.39
C ALA A 609 -32.75 -13.06 16.02
N VAL A 610 -33.42 -11.92 15.82
CA VAL A 610 -33.28 -11.08 14.62
C VAL A 610 -31.91 -10.41 14.57
N ALA A 611 -31.39 -9.88 15.68
CA ALA A 611 -30.05 -9.30 15.76
C ALA A 611 -28.96 -10.36 15.47
N LYS A 612 -29.12 -11.59 15.98
CA LYS A 612 -28.23 -12.72 15.67
C LYS A 612 -28.29 -13.12 14.18
N LYS A 613 -29.45 -13.02 13.53
CA LYS A 613 -29.59 -13.23 12.07
C LYS A 613 -28.96 -12.09 11.26
N LEU A 614 -29.20 -10.83 11.63
CA LEU A 614 -28.62 -9.65 10.99
C LEU A 614 -27.10 -9.61 11.15
N LYS A 615 -26.57 -10.02 12.31
CA LYS A 615 -25.12 -10.15 12.52
C LYS A 615 -24.50 -11.16 11.57
N LYS A 616 -25.12 -12.34 11.39
CA LYS A 616 -24.69 -13.34 10.41
C LYS A 616 -24.78 -12.84 8.97
N ALA A 617 -25.90 -12.23 8.58
CA ALA A 617 -26.04 -11.64 7.24
C ALA A 617 -25.00 -10.53 6.98
N ASN A 618 -24.61 -9.78 8.01
CA ASN A 618 -23.56 -8.77 7.92
C ASN A 618 -22.15 -9.40 7.88
N GLU A 619 -21.91 -10.52 8.57
CA GLU A 619 -20.68 -11.31 8.46
C GLU A 619 -20.55 -11.92 7.05
N GLU A 620 -21.62 -12.54 6.53
CA GLU A 620 -21.74 -13.05 5.16
C GLU A 620 -21.50 -11.93 4.12
N LEU A 621 -22.11 -10.75 4.28
CA LEU A 621 -21.87 -9.59 3.42
C LEU A 621 -20.45 -9.03 3.53
N ILE A 622 -19.77 -9.12 4.68
CA ILE A 622 -18.36 -8.73 4.83
C ILE A 622 -17.45 -9.72 4.09
N GLU A 623 -17.75 -11.02 4.16
CA GLU A 623 -17.05 -12.05 3.39
C GLU A 623 -17.24 -11.84 1.88
N GLU A 624 -18.48 -11.65 1.40
CA GLU A 624 -18.77 -11.32 -0.01
C GLU A 624 -18.07 -10.01 -0.45
N ASN A 625 -18.05 -8.98 0.39
CA ASN A 625 -17.35 -7.72 0.10
C ASN A 625 -15.82 -7.92 0.00
N SER A 626 -15.25 -8.84 0.80
CA SER A 626 -13.83 -9.21 0.71
C SER A 626 -13.50 -10.01 -0.56
N LEU A 627 -14.40 -10.90 -0.99
CA LEU A 627 -14.30 -11.66 -2.24
C LEU A 627 -14.46 -10.75 -3.46
N LEU A 628 -15.38 -9.78 -3.40
CA LEU A 628 -15.52 -8.74 -4.43
C LEU A 628 -14.30 -7.83 -4.50
N LYS A 629 -13.74 -7.39 -3.36
CA LYS A 629 -12.48 -6.60 -3.33
C LYS A 629 -11.30 -7.35 -3.93
N THR A 630 -11.12 -8.63 -3.60
CA THR A 630 -10.06 -9.45 -4.19
C THR A 630 -10.29 -9.71 -5.69
N SER A 631 -11.55 -9.93 -6.11
CA SER A 631 -11.91 -10.03 -7.53
C SER A 631 -11.63 -8.73 -8.30
N ILE A 632 -12.02 -7.57 -7.76
CA ILE A 632 -11.73 -6.24 -8.33
C ILE A 632 -10.21 -6.00 -8.43
N HIS A 633 -9.44 -6.32 -7.39
CA HIS A 633 -7.98 -6.19 -7.41
C HIS A 633 -7.31 -7.13 -8.43
N CYS A 634 -7.83 -8.34 -8.64
CA CYS A 634 -7.37 -9.22 -9.73
C CYS A 634 -7.74 -8.64 -11.11
N LEU A 635 -8.97 -8.16 -11.29
CA LEU A 635 -9.40 -7.50 -12.54
C LEU A 635 -8.62 -6.22 -12.83
N GLN A 636 -8.24 -5.45 -11.82
CA GLN A 636 -7.38 -4.27 -11.94
C GLN A 636 -6.03 -4.66 -12.51
N LYS A 637 -5.33 -5.64 -11.91
CA LYS A 637 -4.07 -6.16 -12.47
C LYS A 637 -4.21 -6.69 -13.89
N ASP A 638 -5.35 -7.33 -14.19
CA ASP A 638 -5.69 -7.80 -15.53
C ASP A 638 -5.93 -6.66 -16.52
N VAL A 639 -6.33 -5.46 -16.08
CA VAL A 639 -6.42 -4.23 -16.88
C VAL A 639 -5.04 -3.59 -17.01
N ASP A 640 -4.33 -3.37 -15.90
CA ASP A 640 -3.00 -2.75 -15.86
C ASP A 640 -2.02 -3.50 -16.80
N PHE A 641 -2.03 -4.84 -16.78
CA PHE A 641 -1.23 -5.68 -17.68
C PHE A 641 -1.63 -5.55 -19.16
N LYS A 642 -2.93 -5.40 -19.46
CA LYS A 642 -3.42 -5.16 -20.82
C LYS A 642 -3.08 -3.75 -21.30
N GLU A 643 -3.04 -2.77 -20.40
CA GLU A 643 -2.65 -1.39 -20.71
C GLU A 643 -1.14 -1.28 -20.97
N GLN A 644 -0.29 -1.89 -20.12
CA GLN A 644 1.14 -2.02 -20.39
C GLN A 644 1.40 -2.66 -21.76
N LYS A 645 0.73 -3.78 -22.05
CA LYS A 645 0.83 -4.44 -23.37
C LYS A 645 0.29 -3.59 -24.53
N MET A 646 -0.70 -2.72 -24.29
CA MET A 646 -1.17 -1.77 -25.30
C MET A 646 -0.16 -0.65 -25.54
N GLN A 647 0.55 -0.20 -24.50
CA GLN A 647 1.64 0.78 -24.61
C GLN A 647 2.83 0.18 -25.38
N GLU A 648 3.21 -1.07 -25.12
CA GLU A 648 4.20 -1.83 -25.91
C GLU A 648 3.80 -1.89 -27.40
N MET A 649 2.59 -2.36 -27.70
CA MET A 649 2.08 -2.44 -29.08
C MET A 649 2.01 -1.06 -29.77
N ASN A 650 1.66 0.00 -29.04
CA ASN A 650 1.63 1.37 -29.57
C ASN A 650 3.04 1.88 -29.88
N TRP A 651 4.05 1.52 -29.08
CA TRP A 651 5.44 1.86 -29.33
C TRP A 651 6.00 1.11 -30.57
N GLU A 652 5.66 -0.17 -30.72
CA GLU A 652 5.97 -0.93 -31.93
C GLU A 652 5.31 -0.31 -33.18
N VAL A 653 4.03 0.06 -33.09
CA VAL A 653 3.30 0.75 -34.18
C VAL A 653 3.94 2.10 -34.52
N LEU A 654 4.41 2.86 -33.53
CA LEU A 654 5.07 4.16 -33.75
C LEU A 654 6.41 3.98 -34.47
N LYS A 655 7.20 2.97 -34.09
CA LYS A 655 8.45 2.58 -34.78
C LYS A 655 8.19 2.08 -36.22
N VAL A 656 7.10 1.33 -36.44
CA VAL A 656 6.67 0.88 -37.78
C VAL A 656 6.20 2.06 -38.64
N ASN A 657 5.53 3.06 -38.06
CA ASN A 657 5.13 4.27 -38.78
C ASN A 657 6.35 5.10 -39.21
N GLN A 658 7.34 5.32 -38.33
CA GLN A 658 8.61 5.97 -38.68
C GLN A 658 9.33 5.24 -39.82
N ALA A 659 9.40 3.90 -39.75
CA ALA A 659 9.98 3.08 -40.82
C ALA A 659 9.19 3.18 -42.14
N ARG A 660 7.86 3.28 -42.07
CA ARG A 660 7.01 3.52 -43.24
C ARG A 660 7.24 4.91 -43.82
N GLU A 661 7.31 5.95 -43.01
CA GLU A 661 7.54 7.34 -43.46
C GLU A 661 8.89 7.47 -44.19
N ALA A 662 9.95 6.87 -43.66
CA ALA A 662 11.25 6.79 -44.34
C ALA A 662 11.23 5.96 -45.66
N LEU A 663 10.33 5.00 -45.79
CA LEU A 663 10.09 4.27 -47.06
C LEU A 663 9.23 5.09 -48.03
N GLU A 664 8.28 5.88 -47.53
CA GLU A 664 7.43 6.76 -48.32
C GLU A 664 8.23 7.95 -48.86
N GLU A 665 9.18 8.50 -48.09
CA GLU A 665 10.18 9.46 -48.57
C GLU A 665 11.07 8.88 -49.68
N LYS A 666 11.66 7.71 -49.48
CA LYS A 666 12.45 7.01 -50.53
C LYS A 666 11.62 6.69 -51.78
N SER A 667 10.34 6.38 -51.62
CA SER A 667 9.41 6.18 -52.75
C SER A 667 9.14 7.49 -53.51
N ASN A 668 9.08 8.62 -52.80
CA ASN A 668 8.99 9.95 -53.39
C ASN A 668 10.30 10.35 -54.11
N ASP A 669 11.47 10.02 -53.57
CA ASP A 669 12.76 10.25 -54.26
C ASP A 669 12.90 9.42 -55.54
N LEU A 670 12.64 8.11 -55.48
CA LEU A 670 12.60 7.27 -56.67
C LEU A 670 11.56 7.77 -57.69
N SER A 671 10.44 8.34 -57.23
CA SER A 671 9.46 8.99 -58.10
C SER A 671 10.00 10.27 -58.75
N ARG A 672 10.73 11.11 -58.00
CA ARG A 672 11.42 12.31 -58.52
C ARG A 672 12.44 11.90 -59.59
N GLU A 673 13.30 10.92 -59.30
CA GLU A 673 14.26 10.36 -60.26
C GLU A 673 13.56 9.82 -61.52
N VAL A 674 12.50 9.02 -61.38
CA VAL A 674 11.72 8.51 -62.51
C VAL A 674 11.10 9.64 -63.34
N THR A 675 10.69 10.77 -62.75
CA THR A 675 10.24 11.93 -63.55
C THR A 675 11.39 12.63 -64.27
N SER A 676 12.57 12.73 -63.66
CA SER A 676 13.78 13.27 -64.31
C SER A 676 14.26 12.39 -65.47
N LEU A 677 14.30 11.07 -65.28
CA LEU A 677 14.60 10.09 -66.32
C LEU A 677 13.57 10.13 -67.45
N LYS A 678 12.27 10.29 -67.15
CA LYS A 678 11.23 10.51 -68.17
C LYS A 678 11.44 11.81 -68.96
N LYS A 679 11.86 12.91 -68.32
CA LYS A 679 12.21 14.17 -69.01
C LYS A 679 13.42 13.99 -69.93
N LEU A 680 14.48 13.33 -69.46
CA LEU A 680 15.67 13.00 -70.27
C LEU A 680 15.33 12.09 -71.45
N LEU A 681 14.48 11.08 -71.25
CA LEU A 681 14.00 10.20 -72.31
C LEU A 681 13.14 10.97 -73.34
N ALA A 682 12.30 11.91 -72.91
CA ALA A 682 11.55 12.78 -73.81
C ALA A 682 12.48 13.69 -74.64
N GLY A 683 13.52 14.26 -74.03
CA GLY A 683 14.57 15.02 -74.73
C GLY A 683 15.33 14.16 -75.75
N SER A 684 15.75 12.95 -75.35
CA SER A 684 16.40 11.97 -76.24
C SER A 684 15.50 11.56 -77.42
N ASN A 685 14.20 11.38 -77.18
CA ASN A 685 13.24 11.08 -78.24
C ASN A 685 13.00 12.29 -79.18
N LYS A 686 13.02 13.52 -78.66
CA LYS A 686 12.98 14.75 -79.50
C LYS A 686 14.21 14.82 -80.39
N LEU A 687 15.42 14.71 -79.83
CA LEU A 687 16.68 14.64 -80.57
C LEU A 687 16.71 13.48 -81.59
N ARG A 688 16.11 12.33 -81.28
CA ARG A 688 15.95 11.21 -82.21
C ARG A 688 15.02 11.55 -83.38
N SER A 689 13.90 12.24 -83.11
CA SER A 689 12.99 12.70 -84.17
C SER A 689 13.62 13.77 -85.06
N GLU A 690 14.40 14.69 -84.49
CA GLU A 690 15.17 15.71 -85.20
C GLU A 690 16.27 15.07 -86.07
N ASN A 691 17.02 14.10 -85.54
CA ASN A 691 17.93 13.28 -86.34
C ASN A 691 17.20 12.51 -87.46
N GLN A 692 15.98 12.02 -87.24
CA GLN A 692 15.20 11.35 -88.27
C GLN A 692 14.69 12.31 -89.36
N VAL A 693 14.45 13.60 -89.03
CA VAL A 693 14.16 14.66 -90.01
C VAL A 693 15.44 15.04 -90.78
N LEU A 694 16.56 15.27 -90.09
CA LEU A 694 17.85 15.55 -90.71
C LEU A 694 18.29 14.40 -91.65
N MET A 695 18.10 13.14 -91.26
CA MET A 695 18.37 11.98 -92.14
C MET A 695 17.45 11.95 -93.36
N LYS A 696 16.16 12.32 -93.25
CA LYS A 696 15.29 12.49 -94.43
C LYS A 696 15.78 13.63 -95.34
N GLN A 697 16.31 14.70 -94.76
CA GLN A 697 16.82 15.87 -95.47
C GLN A 697 18.16 15.57 -96.16
N VAL A 698 19.07 14.84 -95.51
CA VAL A 698 20.29 14.27 -96.11
C VAL A 698 19.93 13.29 -97.24
N HIS A 699 18.94 12.40 -97.05
CA HIS A 699 18.45 11.54 -98.13
C HIS A 699 17.70 12.27 -99.24
N PHE A 700 17.24 13.51 -99.02
CA PHE A 700 16.72 14.36 -100.08
C PHE A 700 17.87 15.01 -100.86
N LEU A 701 18.84 15.60 -100.15
CA LEU A 701 20.05 16.21 -100.71
C LEU A 701 20.88 15.18 -101.51
N GLN A 702 21.03 13.97 -100.99
CA GLN A 702 21.65 12.85 -101.70
C GLN A 702 20.89 12.54 -102.99
N ARG A 703 19.55 12.40 -102.97
CA ARG A 703 18.77 12.18 -104.20
C ARG A 703 18.84 13.36 -105.18
N THR A 704 19.01 14.60 -104.73
CA THR A 704 19.24 15.73 -105.65
C THR A 704 20.67 15.73 -106.22
N LEU A 705 21.66 15.29 -105.45
CA LEU A 705 23.04 15.09 -105.93
C LEU A 705 23.12 13.93 -106.93
N ASP A 706 22.51 12.79 -106.62
CA ASP A 706 22.40 11.63 -107.51
C ASP A 706 21.65 12.00 -108.80
N LYS A 707 20.60 12.84 -108.71
CA LYS A 707 19.91 13.41 -109.88
C LYS A 707 20.77 14.38 -110.67
N ALA A 708 21.56 15.23 -110.02
CA ALA A 708 22.47 16.15 -110.70
C ALA A 708 23.55 15.36 -111.49
N ILE A 709 24.14 14.34 -110.85
CA ILE A 709 25.10 13.41 -111.46
C ILE A 709 24.45 12.64 -112.62
N ALA A 710 23.21 12.18 -112.48
CA ALA A 710 22.46 11.54 -113.57
C ALA A 710 22.15 12.52 -114.72
N SER A 711 21.81 13.78 -114.43
CA SER A 711 21.53 14.81 -115.44
C SER A 711 22.78 15.26 -116.22
N ALA A 712 23.97 15.09 -115.64
CA ALA A 712 25.25 15.28 -116.34
C ALA A 712 25.61 14.13 -117.31
N SER A 713 24.76 13.09 -117.43
CA SER A 713 25.05 11.84 -118.16
C SER A 713 24.25 11.67 -119.46
N ALA A 714 23.90 12.78 -120.14
CA ALA A 714 23.03 12.77 -121.33
C ALA A 714 23.57 13.61 -122.52
N VAL A 715 24.58 13.06 -123.23
CA VAL A 715 24.60 12.74 -124.69
C VAL A 715 23.89 13.72 -125.69
N PRO A 716 24.46 14.08 -126.88
CA PRO A 716 25.55 13.45 -127.67
C PRO A 716 26.68 14.36 -128.24
N LYS A 717 27.70 13.68 -128.82
CA LYS A 717 28.53 13.92 -130.05
C LYS A 717 28.32 15.26 -130.80
N GLU A 718 29.33 15.88 -131.45
CA GLU A 718 30.21 15.28 -132.49
C GLU A 718 31.55 16.06 -132.74
N ALA A 719 32.27 15.74 -133.83
CA ALA A 719 33.62 16.19 -134.30
C ALA A 719 34.28 17.48 -133.71
N ASN A 720 35.62 17.59 -133.57
CA ASN A 720 36.66 17.20 -134.53
C ASN A 720 38.06 16.91 -133.86
N ARG A 721 39.09 16.65 -134.68
CA ARG A 721 40.52 16.39 -134.36
C ARG A 721 41.13 17.51 -133.49
N GLN A 722 42.21 17.34 -132.71
CA GLN A 722 43.49 16.65 -132.95
C GLN A 722 44.31 16.58 -131.61
N GLY A 723 45.42 15.83 -131.46
CA GLY A 723 46.46 16.26 -130.47
C GLY A 723 47.19 15.29 -129.50
N ARG A 724 46.88 13.99 -129.40
CA ARG A 724 47.84 12.91 -128.99
C ARG A 724 48.78 13.13 -127.75
N ARG A 725 48.46 12.58 -126.56
CA ARG A 725 49.37 11.66 -125.79
C ARG A 725 48.77 11.00 -124.52
N LYS A 726 48.50 9.69 -124.64
CA LYS A 726 48.78 8.58 -123.70
C LYS A 726 48.42 8.70 -122.20
N GLU A 727 47.33 8.03 -121.82
CA GLU A 727 47.22 7.33 -120.53
C GLU A 727 47.76 5.89 -120.63
N LEU A 728 48.07 5.26 -119.49
CA LEU A 728 48.18 3.81 -119.31
C LEU A 728 47.23 3.39 -118.18
N GLY A 729 46.10 2.78 -118.54
CA GLY A 729 45.07 2.38 -117.57
C GLY A 729 45.18 0.92 -117.13
N ALA A 730 44.85 0.66 -115.87
CA ALA A 730 44.60 -0.68 -115.33
C ALA A 730 43.20 -0.72 -114.67
N LYS A 731 42.34 -1.64 -115.11
CA LYS A 731 41.03 -1.95 -114.51
C LYS A 731 41.17 -3.18 -113.59
N VAL A 732 40.02 -3.67 -113.07
CA VAL A 732 39.84 -4.99 -112.40
C VAL A 732 40.29 -4.96 -110.91
N LYS A 733 39.50 -5.32 -109.89
CA LYS A 733 38.13 -5.89 -109.76
C LYS A 733 37.47 -5.43 -108.43
N GLN A 734 36.16 -5.66 -108.26
CA GLN A 734 35.45 -5.59 -106.96
C GLN A 734 35.13 -7.00 -106.40
N ASN A 735 34.72 -7.04 -105.11
CA ASN A 735 34.32 -8.18 -104.26
C ASN A 735 35.51 -9.01 -103.71
N GLU A 736 35.60 -9.35 -102.42
CA GLU A 736 34.56 -9.86 -101.49
C GLU A 736 34.62 -9.29 -100.05
N ALA A 737 33.97 -9.94 -99.06
CA ALA A 737 33.53 -9.31 -97.82
C ALA A 737 33.86 -10.06 -96.51
N ARG A 738 33.74 -9.33 -95.39
CA ARG A 738 33.64 -9.78 -93.97
C ARG A 738 34.84 -10.54 -93.36
N LYS A 739 35.61 -9.87 -92.47
CA LYS A 739 36.18 -10.49 -91.24
C LYS A 739 36.77 -9.55 -90.15
N ILE A 740 36.31 -8.30 -90.00
CA ILE A 740 36.81 -7.39 -88.94
C ILE A 740 35.65 -6.77 -88.11
N SER A 741 35.11 -7.52 -87.15
CA SER A 741 34.11 -7.02 -86.18
C SER A 741 34.38 -7.50 -84.74
N LEU A 742 34.72 -8.78 -84.57
CA LEU A 742 34.93 -9.42 -83.25
C LEU A 742 35.97 -8.71 -82.38
N ARG A 743 37.17 -8.39 -82.89
CA ARG A 743 38.21 -7.70 -82.11
C ARG A 743 37.79 -6.30 -81.63
N ARG A 744 37.00 -5.55 -82.42
CA ARG A 744 36.51 -4.22 -82.00
C ARG A 744 35.43 -4.33 -80.94
N HIS A 745 34.52 -5.30 -81.06
CA HIS A 745 33.50 -5.50 -80.04
C HIS A 745 34.10 -5.99 -78.72
N GLN A 746 35.05 -6.92 -78.74
CA GLN A 746 35.72 -7.37 -77.52
C GLN A 746 36.64 -6.32 -76.89
N ALA A 747 37.29 -5.45 -77.67
CA ALA A 747 37.99 -4.29 -77.13
C ALA A 747 37.02 -3.33 -76.40
N PHE A 748 35.88 -3.02 -77.01
CA PHE A 748 34.86 -2.16 -76.41
C PHE A 748 34.21 -2.80 -75.17
N LEU A 749 33.98 -4.12 -75.20
CA LEU A 749 33.47 -4.88 -74.06
C LEU A 749 34.47 -4.89 -72.90
N ASN A 750 35.75 -5.18 -73.16
CA ASN A 750 36.81 -5.14 -72.15
C ASN A 750 37.00 -3.73 -71.57
N GLN A 751 36.85 -2.69 -72.39
CA GLN A 751 36.93 -1.30 -71.93
C GLN A 751 35.68 -0.91 -71.10
N SER A 752 34.49 -1.38 -71.47
CA SER A 752 33.27 -1.21 -70.66
C SER A 752 33.33 -2.01 -69.35
N ILE A 753 33.91 -3.21 -69.34
CA ILE A 753 34.16 -4.00 -68.14
C ILE A 753 35.17 -3.29 -67.24
N LYS A 754 36.24 -2.71 -67.80
CA LYS A 754 37.22 -1.93 -67.03
C LYS A 754 36.63 -0.64 -66.44
N VAL A 755 35.71 0.01 -67.14
CA VAL A 755 34.96 1.18 -66.63
C VAL A 755 33.92 0.80 -65.57
N MET A 756 33.28 -0.37 -65.68
CA MET A 756 32.40 -0.88 -64.61
C MET A 756 33.19 -1.41 -63.40
N SER A 757 34.43 -1.90 -63.60
CA SER A 757 35.31 -2.34 -62.50
C SER A 757 35.53 -1.23 -61.47
N SER A 758 35.76 0.00 -61.92
CA SER A 758 35.90 1.20 -61.09
C SER A 758 34.57 1.77 -60.55
N VAL A 759 33.46 1.04 -60.71
CA VAL A 759 32.12 1.39 -60.17
C VAL A 759 31.64 0.38 -59.12
N PHE A 760 32.23 -0.83 -59.08
CA PHE A 760 31.87 -1.89 -58.12
C PHE A 760 32.88 -2.11 -56.97
N GLU A 761 33.92 -1.27 -56.86
CA GLU A 761 34.97 -1.37 -55.82
C GLU A 761 34.49 -1.19 -54.36
N ASN A 762 33.20 -0.94 -54.12
CA ASN A 762 32.61 -0.75 -52.78
C ASN A 762 31.43 -1.70 -52.45
N PHE A 763 31.21 -2.79 -53.21
CA PHE A 763 30.16 -3.78 -52.89
C PHE A 763 30.62 -5.25 -53.07
N SER A 764 31.40 -5.74 -52.10
CA SER A 764 31.71 -7.17 -51.96
C SER A 764 31.95 -7.58 -50.50
N LYS A 765 30.93 -7.42 -49.64
CA LYS A 765 30.98 -7.91 -48.24
C LYS A 765 29.61 -8.32 -47.69
N ASP A 766 28.92 -9.21 -48.41
CA ASP A 766 27.94 -10.11 -47.76
C ASP A 766 28.73 -11.11 -46.91
N GLY A 767 28.65 -10.99 -45.58
CA GLY A 767 29.36 -11.86 -44.64
C GLY A 767 28.50 -13.03 -44.17
N TRP A 768 28.88 -14.26 -44.53
CA TRP A 768 28.33 -15.51 -44.00
C TRP A 768 29.37 -16.64 -44.01
N GLU A 769 30.30 -16.64 -43.06
CA GLU A 769 30.87 -17.84 -42.40
C GLU A 769 31.61 -17.40 -41.12
N ASP A 770 31.74 -18.29 -40.14
CA ASP A 770 31.58 -17.98 -38.70
C ASP A 770 32.71 -18.57 -37.82
N VAL A 771 33.31 -17.74 -36.94
CA VAL A 771 34.25 -18.03 -35.80
C VAL A 771 35.40 -19.06 -35.97
N SER A 772 36.61 -18.75 -35.54
CA SER A 772 37.01 -18.85 -34.11
C SER A 772 38.21 -17.96 -33.76
N GLU A 773 38.33 -17.60 -32.48
CA GLU A 773 39.37 -16.73 -31.92
C GLU A 773 40.74 -17.41 -31.79
N ASP A 774 41.84 -16.64 -31.90
CA ASP A 774 42.73 -16.44 -30.75
C ASP A 774 43.63 -15.18 -30.88
N SER A 775 43.71 -14.41 -29.78
CA SER A 775 44.74 -13.41 -29.41
C SER A 775 45.07 -12.18 -30.29
N ASP A 776 44.80 -11.01 -29.69
CA ASP A 776 45.39 -9.66 -29.85
C ASP A 776 45.01 -8.69 -31.00
N ALA A 777 44.85 -7.42 -30.60
CA ALA A 777 44.89 -6.18 -31.42
C ALA A 777 43.76 -5.81 -32.43
N GLY A 778 42.50 -5.78 -31.95
CA GLY A 778 41.57 -4.64 -32.22
C GLY A 778 40.55 -4.73 -33.38
N GLY A 779 39.38 -4.09 -33.18
CA GLY A 779 38.41 -3.77 -34.25
C GLY A 779 37.07 -4.52 -34.22
N GLU A 780 36.09 -3.95 -33.50
CA GLU A 780 34.62 -3.96 -33.75
C GLU A 780 33.85 -5.18 -34.32
N SER A 781 32.79 -5.57 -33.58
CA SER A 781 31.46 -6.01 -34.10
C SER A 781 31.17 -7.47 -34.52
N SER A 782 30.83 -8.30 -33.52
CA SER A 782 29.64 -9.19 -33.42
C SER A 782 29.44 -10.42 -34.34
N GLU A 783 28.76 -11.45 -33.79
CA GLU A 783 28.62 -12.83 -34.29
C GLU A 783 27.30 -13.08 -35.06
N SER A 784 27.17 -14.21 -35.79
CA SER A 784 25.85 -14.77 -36.14
C SER A 784 25.78 -16.31 -36.35
N MET A 785 26.33 -17.06 -35.39
CA MET A 785 25.83 -18.35 -34.89
C MET A 785 24.90 -19.18 -35.83
N GLY A 786 25.41 -20.27 -36.41
CA GLY A 786 24.55 -21.46 -36.58
C GLY A 786 24.76 -22.43 -37.76
N GLN A 787 25.84 -23.22 -37.80
CA GLN A 787 25.80 -24.47 -38.60
C GLN A 787 26.59 -25.71 -38.12
N VAL A 788 27.33 -25.67 -37.00
CA VAL A 788 28.21 -26.79 -36.58
C VAL A 788 27.50 -27.86 -35.70
N ILE A 789 26.19 -28.07 -35.86
CA ILE A 789 25.50 -29.26 -35.30
C ILE A 789 25.39 -30.35 -36.38
N ARG A 790 26.52 -30.92 -36.78
CA ARG A 790 26.58 -32.20 -37.51
C ARG A 790 27.97 -32.83 -37.48
N LYS A 791 28.02 -34.14 -37.19
CA LYS A 791 29.23 -35.00 -37.08
C LYS A 791 30.01 -34.75 -35.77
N THR A 792 29.77 -35.57 -34.74
CA THR A 792 30.64 -36.70 -34.26
C THR A 792 31.78 -36.25 -33.34
N GLY A 793 32.11 -36.91 -32.23
CA GLY A 793 31.49 -38.09 -31.60
C GLY A 793 32.50 -39.21 -31.29
N GLN A 794 32.30 -39.88 -30.15
CA GLN A 794 33.03 -41.06 -29.62
C GLN A 794 34.45 -40.84 -29.04
N LEU A 795 34.58 -41.19 -27.74
CA LEU A 795 35.71 -41.94 -27.11
C LEU A 795 37.09 -41.22 -27.04
N THR A 796 37.99 -41.44 -26.06
CA THR A 796 38.07 -42.37 -24.91
C THR A 796 39.11 -41.87 -23.88
N SER A 797 39.04 -42.36 -22.63
CA SER A 797 40.16 -42.37 -21.64
C SER A 797 40.59 -41.01 -21.06
N SER A 798 41.14 -40.87 -19.84
CA SER A 798 41.57 -41.85 -18.81
C SER A 798 41.26 -41.36 -17.37
N CYS A 799 41.40 -42.27 -16.41
CA CYS A 799 41.51 -42.03 -14.95
C CYS A 799 42.64 -41.02 -14.58
N SER A 800 42.73 -40.49 -13.36
CA SER A 800 42.43 -41.16 -12.07
C SER A 800 42.18 -40.26 -10.85
N ALA A 801 41.39 -40.82 -9.91
CA ALA A 801 41.56 -40.78 -8.43
C ALA A 801 41.48 -39.42 -7.70
N GLU A 802 41.03 -39.30 -6.45
CA GLU A 802 40.33 -40.15 -5.45
C GLU A 802 39.86 -39.16 -4.33
N GLU A 803 38.90 -39.39 -3.43
CA GLU A 803 38.05 -40.55 -3.12
C GLU A 803 36.76 -40.10 -2.38
N SER A 804 35.66 -40.87 -2.51
CA SER A 804 34.59 -41.08 -1.49
C SER A 804 33.73 -39.91 -0.94
N SER A 805 32.44 -40.11 -0.61
CA SER A 805 31.53 -41.20 -0.99
C SER A 805 30.05 -40.82 -0.82
N ALA A 806 29.25 -41.27 -1.80
CA ALA A 806 27.99 -42.04 -1.66
C ALA A 806 26.78 -41.47 -0.86
N GLU A 807 25.52 -41.83 -1.15
CA GLU A 807 25.01 -42.80 -2.12
C GLU A 807 23.62 -42.45 -2.72
N GLU A 808 23.25 -43.25 -3.72
CA GLU A 808 22.11 -43.23 -4.65
C GLU A 808 20.68 -43.19 -4.04
N GLY A 809 19.60 -42.93 -4.80
CA GLY A 809 19.51 -42.51 -6.21
C GLY A 809 18.12 -42.68 -6.88
N ARG A 810 18.12 -42.53 -8.22
CA ARG A 810 17.23 -43.06 -9.31
C ARG A 810 15.89 -43.76 -8.91
N ASN A 811 14.76 -43.65 -9.63
CA ASN A 811 14.42 -43.02 -10.92
C ASN A 811 12.88 -43.10 -11.16
N SER A 812 12.25 -42.14 -11.88
CA SER A 812 11.36 -42.38 -13.05
C SER A 812 10.24 -41.36 -13.35
N ARG A 813 10.20 -40.94 -14.63
CA ARG A 813 9.01 -40.73 -15.51
C ARG A 813 7.93 -39.66 -15.20
N ALA A 814 8.09 -38.53 -15.90
CA ALA A 814 7.22 -38.10 -17.01
C ALA A 814 5.70 -37.80 -16.79
N PHE A 815 5.42 -36.48 -16.71
CA PHE A 815 4.52 -35.70 -17.60
C PHE A 815 2.99 -35.93 -17.66
N SER A 816 2.30 -34.82 -18.01
CA SER A 816 0.89 -34.65 -18.41
C SER A 816 -0.19 -34.52 -17.33
N HIS A 817 -1.03 -33.50 -17.56
CA HIS A 817 -2.07 -32.97 -16.67
C HIS A 817 -3.22 -33.93 -16.33
N THR A 818 -3.89 -33.66 -15.21
CA THR A 818 -5.34 -33.35 -15.25
C THR A 818 -5.78 -32.56 -14.02
N TRP A 819 -6.72 -31.63 -14.21
CA TRP A 819 -7.43 -30.99 -13.09
C TRP A 819 -8.26 -32.05 -12.34
N ARG A 820 -8.21 -32.04 -11.00
CA ARG A 820 -9.06 -32.92 -10.19
C ARG A 820 -9.60 -32.22 -8.94
N ILE A 821 -10.71 -31.52 -9.12
CA ILE A 821 -11.61 -31.12 -8.02
C ILE A 821 -12.01 -32.38 -7.24
N LYS A 822 -12.04 -32.31 -5.90
CA LYS A 822 -12.53 -33.41 -5.06
C LYS A 822 -13.28 -32.89 -3.83
N ASN A 823 -14.58 -32.69 -3.98
CA ASN A 823 -15.47 -32.34 -2.88
C ASN A 823 -15.69 -33.53 -1.93
N TYR A 824 -15.96 -33.24 -0.65
CA TYR A 824 -16.68 -34.15 0.25
C TYR A 824 -17.99 -33.48 0.74
N LEU A 825 -19.11 -34.01 0.24
CA LEU A 825 -20.35 -34.42 0.93
C LEU A 825 -20.46 -34.08 2.45
N SER A 826 -21.60 -33.70 3.05
CA SER A 826 -22.99 -33.37 2.64
C SER A 826 -23.65 -32.59 3.82
N ASP A 827 -24.95 -32.26 3.98
CA ASP A 827 -26.26 -32.54 3.34
C ASP A 827 -27.21 -31.36 3.66
N ARG A 828 -28.21 -31.07 2.79
CA ARG A 828 -29.64 -31.05 3.21
C ARG A 828 -30.66 -30.93 2.07
N ARG A 829 -31.44 -32.00 1.92
CA ARG A 829 -32.91 -32.02 1.69
C ARG A 829 -33.51 -31.25 0.49
N SER A 830 -33.54 -31.97 -0.64
CA SER A 830 -34.76 -32.43 -1.32
C SER A 830 -35.94 -31.46 -1.61
N LYS A 831 -36.33 -31.43 -2.89
CA LYS A 831 -37.74 -31.56 -3.33
C LYS A 831 -37.83 -32.35 -4.64
N LYS A 832 -39.04 -32.81 -4.99
CA LYS A 832 -39.28 -33.95 -5.91
C LYS A 832 -39.46 -33.54 -7.38
N THR A 833 -39.13 -34.47 -8.28
CA THR A 833 -39.78 -34.85 -9.57
C THR A 833 -38.77 -35.04 -10.72
N SER A 834 -38.94 -35.96 -11.68
CA SER A 834 -39.75 -37.20 -11.73
C SER A 834 -39.36 -38.04 -12.95
N ARG A 835 -39.15 -39.37 -12.78
CA ARG A 835 -39.09 -40.40 -13.86
C ARG A 835 -37.86 -40.26 -14.81
N LYS A 836 -37.33 -41.31 -15.47
CA LYS A 836 -37.54 -42.78 -15.43
C LYS A 836 -36.28 -43.50 -15.99
N ILE A 837 -35.97 -44.71 -15.48
CA ILE A 837 -35.71 -45.99 -16.18
C ILE A 837 -35.02 -45.95 -17.59
N CYS A 838 -33.99 -46.74 -17.94
CA CYS A 838 -33.07 -47.65 -17.24
C CYS A 838 -31.90 -48.11 -18.16
N ASN A 839 -30.91 -48.78 -17.55
CA ASN A 839 -29.89 -49.69 -18.09
C ASN A 839 -30.18 -50.43 -19.42
N PHE A 840 -29.12 -50.80 -20.16
CA PHE A 840 -28.81 -52.23 -20.43
C PHE A 840 -27.30 -52.47 -20.68
N LYS A 841 -26.90 -53.72 -20.99
CA LYS A 841 -25.56 -54.30 -20.78
C LYS A 841 -25.09 -55.18 -21.97
N LEU A 842 -23.76 -55.25 -22.15
CA LEU A 842 -22.94 -56.38 -22.67
C LEU A 842 -22.94 -56.81 -24.18
N LYS A 843 -21.72 -56.76 -24.75
CA LYS A 843 -20.94 -57.82 -25.47
C LYS A 843 -21.33 -58.39 -26.88
N SER A 844 -20.30 -58.39 -27.74
CA SER A 844 -19.81 -59.42 -28.71
C SER A 844 -20.59 -59.85 -29.97
N ASN A 845 -20.03 -59.50 -31.14
CA ASN A 845 -19.47 -60.33 -32.25
C ASN A 845 -19.71 -61.86 -32.28
N PRO A 846 -19.55 -62.58 -33.44
CA PRO A 846 -19.17 -62.19 -34.82
C PRO A 846 -20.28 -62.68 -35.83
N PRO A 847 -20.08 -63.37 -36.98
CA PRO A 847 -19.01 -63.46 -38.02
C PRO A 847 -19.53 -63.35 -39.49
N ILE A 848 -18.67 -63.70 -40.50
CA ILE A 848 -19.04 -64.24 -41.84
C ILE A 848 -19.63 -63.22 -42.87
N MET A 849 -19.54 -63.34 -44.22
CA MET A 849 -18.54 -63.81 -45.22
C MET A 849 -19.04 -63.30 -46.63
N ARG A 850 -18.57 -63.60 -47.87
CA ARG A 850 -17.61 -64.53 -48.54
C ARG A 850 -17.31 -64.01 -49.98
N VAL A 851 -16.22 -64.46 -50.64
CA VAL A 851 -16.00 -64.55 -52.12
C VAL A 851 -15.97 -63.21 -52.92
N ARG A 852 -14.95 -62.85 -53.73
CA ARG A 852 -13.62 -63.39 -54.15
C ARG A 852 -12.73 -62.16 -54.52
N LYS A 853 -11.55 -62.16 -55.19
CA LYS A 853 -10.74 -63.13 -55.96
C LYS A 853 -9.23 -62.96 -55.63
N GLU A 854 -8.33 -62.99 -56.62
CA GLU A 854 -6.85 -63.04 -56.57
C GLU A 854 -6.27 -62.59 -57.95
N PRO A 855 -4.93 -62.37 -58.17
CA PRO A 855 -3.77 -62.75 -57.34
C PRO A 855 -2.58 -61.74 -57.13
N ARG A 856 -1.92 -61.85 -55.95
CA ARG A 856 -0.46 -61.98 -55.60
C ARG A 856 0.64 -61.21 -56.39
N GLN A 857 1.81 -60.80 -55.84
CA GLN A 857 2.60 -61.29 -54.67
C GLN A 857 3.30 -60.17 -53.84
N LYS A 858 3.51 -60.43 -52.52
CA LYS A 858 4.62 -59.98 -51.60
C LYS A 858 4.89 -58.46 -51.39
N SER A 859 5.21 -57.94 -50.18
CA SER A 859 5.18 -58.50 -48.80
C SER A 859 5.39 -57.44 -47.68
N CYS A 860 4.63 -57.53 -46.58
CA CYS A 860 4.90 -56.99 -45.22
C CYS A 860 4.82 -55.44 -45.02
N PRO A 861 4.74 -54.91 -43.76
CA PRO A 861 3.45 -54.78 -43.05
C PRO A 861 3.13 -53.37 -42.47
N ALA A 862 1.90 -53.19 -41.96
CA ALA A 862 1.32 -51.90 -41.51
C ALA A 862 1.69 -51.49 -40.06
N PRO A 863 1.58 -50.19 -39.69
CA PRO A 863 0.30 -49.59 -39.25
C PRO A 863 0.03 -48.17 -39.84
N SER A 864 -1.13 -47.51 -39.73
CA SER A 864 -2.53 -47.89 -39.40
C SER A 864 -3.50 -46.75 -39.84
N LEU A 865 -4.83 -46.97 -39.79
CA LEU A 865 -5.83 -46.05 -40.36
C LEU A 865 -6.54 -45.10 -39.36
N THR A 866 -6.69 -45.48 -38.10
CA THR A 866 -7.50 -44.74 -37.11
C THR A 866 -6.89 -43.39 -36.70
N SER A 867 -5.55 -43.29 -36.66
CA SER A 867 -4.82 -42.04 -36.40
C SER A 867 -5.02 -41.00 -37.50
N LEU A 868 -5.22 -41.44 -38.75
CA LEU A 868 -5.43 -40.53 -39.88
C LEU A 868 -6.86 -39.97 -39.86
N VAL A 869 -7.86 -40.80 -39.52
CA VAL A 869 -9.24 -40.34 -39.32
C VAL A 869 -9.35 -39.36 -38.15
N SER A 870 -8.74 -39.66 -36.99
CA SER A 870 -8.76 -38.71 -35.86
C SER A 870 -8.00 -37.41 -36.15
N ARG A 871 -6.92 -37.46 -36.94
CA ARG A 871 -6.23 -36.26 -37.44
C ARG A 871 -7.12 -35.45 -38.40
N VAL A 872 -7.84 -36.10 -39.33
CA VAL A 872 -8.78 -35.42 -40.23
C VAL A 872 -9.90 -34.74 -39.46
N VAL A 873 -10.52 -35.40 -38.47
CA VAL A 873 -11.56 -34.79 -37.61
C VAL A 873 -10.99 -33.61 -36.80
N SER A 874 -9.76 -33.73 -36.29
CA SER A 874 -9.09 -32.65 -35.56
C SER A 874 -8.79 -31.44 -36.46
N LEU A 875 -8.35 -31.67 -37.69
CA LEU A 875 -8.14 -30.62 -38.70
C LEU A 875 -9.45 -29.98 -39.15
N GLN A 876 -10.53 -30.77 -39.34
CA GLN A 876 -11.87 -30.24 -39.60
C GLN A 876 -12.38 -29.37 -38.45
N HIS A 877 -12.12 -29.76 -37.19
CA HIS A 877 -12.44 -28.93 -36.03
C HIS A 877 -11.63 -27.62 -36.00
N GLN A 878 -10.32 -27.67 -36.26
CA GLN A 878 -9.49 -26.46 -36.37
C GLN A 878 -9.97 -25.54 -37.51
N VAL A 879 -10.30 -26.08 -38.69
CA VAL A 879 -10.87 -25.32 -39.81
C VAL A 879 -12.21 -24.70 -39.42
N ALA A 880 -13.08 -25.41 -38.69
CA ALA A 880 -14.35 -24.87 -38.21
C ALA A 880 -14.16 -23.75 -37.16
N VAL A 881 -13.16 -23.86 -36.28
CA VAL A 881 -12.80 -22.81 -35.31
C VAL A 881 -12.22 -21.59 -36.03
N LEU A 882 -11.29 -21.78 -36.96
CA LEU A 882 -10.72 -20.71 -37.80
C LEU A 882 -11.78 -20.03 -38.65
N HIS A 883 -12.76 -20.77 -39.20
CA HIS A 883 -13.86 -20.20 -39.97
C HIS A 883 -14.79 -19.36 -39.07
N LYS A 884 -15.12 -19.82 -37.86
CA LYS A 884 -15.85 -19.01 -36.86
C LYS A 884 -15.06 -17.78 -36.41
N GLY A 885 -13.74 -17.89 -36.27
CA GLY A 885 -12.84 -16.77 -36.01
C GLY A 885 -12.89 -15.72 -37.14
N LYS A 886 -12.75 -16.18 -38.40
CA LYS A 886 -12.89 -15.34 -39.60
C LYS A 886 -14.26 -14.66 -39.68
N GLN A 887 -15.35 -15.36 -39.39
CA GLN A 887 -16.69 -14.78 -39.35
C GLN A 887 -16.81 -13.69 -38.27
N ARG A 888 -16.29 -13.90 -37.05
CA ARG A 888 -16.26 -12.88 -35.99
C ARG A 888 -15.40 -11.67 -36.35
N ALA A 889 -14.25 -11.89 -36.98
CA ALA A 889 -13.39 -10.81 -37.47
C ALA A 889 -14.08 -9.98 -38.56
N ILE A 890 -14.77 -10.62 -39.51
CA ILE A 890 -15.57 -9.95 -40.54
C ILE A 890 -16.73 -9.17 -39.92
N ALA A 891 -17.42 -9.72 -38.91
CA ALA A 891 -18.47 -9.01 -38.18
C ALA A 891 -17.93 -7.75 -37.48
N SER A 892 -16.81 -7.87 -36.75
CA SER A 892 -16.14 -6.73 -36.11
C SER A 892 -15.70 -5.66 -37.11
N VAL A 893 -15.09 -6.05 -38.24
CA VAL A 893 -14.73 -5.12 -39.33
C VAL A 893 -15.97 -4.45 -39.95
N ASN A 894 -17.12 -5.12 -39.97
CA ASN A 894 -18.37 -4.53 -40.49
C ASN A 894 -19.03 -3.58 -39.48
N GLU A 895 -18.95 -3.82 -38.17
CA GLU A 895 -19.35 -2.82 -37.16
C GLU A 895 -18.42 -1.60 -37.19
N LEU A 896 -17.09 -1.80 -37.22
CA LEU A 896 -16.13 -0.71 -37.37
C LEU A 896 -16.33 0.11 -38.66
N LYS A 897 -16.81 -0.51 -39.76
CA LYS A 897 -17.22 0.21 -40.97
C LYS A 897 -18.50 1.03 -40.75
N LYS A 898 -19.51 0.50 -40.06
CA LYS A 898 -20.72 1.28 -39.71
C LYS A 898 -20.36 2.47 -38.82
N ASP A 899 -19.51 2.26 -37.82
CA ASP A 899 -19.11 3.32 -36.90
C ASP A 899 -18.22 4.37 -37.58
N LYS A 900 -17.34 3.96 -38.51
CA LYS A 900 -16.65 4.90 -39.41
C LYS A 900 -17.64 5.74 -40.25
N ILE A 901 -18.74 5.15 -40.71
CA ILE A 901 -19.78 5.87 -41.48
C ILE A 901 -20.55 6.85 -40.58
N LYS A 902 -20.89 6.46 -39.33
CA LYS A 902 -21.50 7.37 -38.33
C LYS A 902 -20.57 8.56 -38.02
N LEU A 903 -19.31 8.28 -37.68
CA LEU A 903 -18.32 9.31 -37.38
C LEU A 903 -18.09 10.25 -38.59
N ALA A 904 -18.14 9.73 -39.82
CA ALA A 904 -18.07 10.56 -41.02
C ALA A 904 -19.30 11.47 -41.20
N SER A 905 -20.52 10.99 -40.91
CA SER A 905 -21.73 11.83 -40.97
C SER A 905 -21.80 12.84 -39.82
N GLU A 906 -21.34 12.48 -38.63
CA GLU A 906 -21.18 13.39 -37.50
C GLU A 906 -20.14 14.48 -37.79
N LEU A 907 -19.00 14.15 -38.41
CA LEU A 907 -17.98 15.10 -38.85
C LEU A 907 -18.50 16.05 -39.95
N GLN A 908 -19.34 15.56 -40.86
CA GLN A 908 -20.02 16.39 -41.87
C GLN A 908 -21.04 17.33 -41.22
N LEU A 909 -21.85 16.84 -40.28
CA LEU A 909 -22.84 17.64 -39.54
C LEU A 909 -22.16 18.68 -38.63
N ALA A 910 -21.00 18.36 -38.05
CA ALA A 910 -20.14 19.31 -37.34
C ALA A 910 -19.57 20.39 -38.28
N HIS A 911 -19.12 20.01 -39.48
CA HIS A 911 -18.70 20.97 -40.51
C HIS A 911 -19.83 21.90 -40.94
N GLN A 912 -21.04 21.37 -41.16
CA GLN A 912 -22.22 22.17 -41.49
C GLN A 912 -22.56 23.15 -40.36
N ARG A 913 -22.58 22.70 -39.10
CA ARG A 913 -22.76 23.57 -37.93
C ARG A 913 -21.68 24.64 -37.82
N LEU A 914 -20.42 24.31 -38.09
CA LEU A 914 -19.31 25.28 -38.11
C LEU A 914 -19.44 26.28 -39.26
N GLN A 915 -19.93 25.86 -40.43
CA GLN A 915 -20.16 26.73 -41.59
C GLN A 915 -21.33 27.69 -41.33
N ILE A 916 -22.44 27.21 -40.78
CA ILE A 916 -23.58 28.03 -40.34
C ILE A 916 -23.14 29.00 -39.24
N SER A 917 -22.35 28.55 -38.26
CA SER A 917 -21.77 29.41 -37.23
C SER A 917 -20.86 30.49 -37.82
N LYS A 918 -19.99 30.16 -38.79
CA LYS A 918 -19.18 31.15 -39.53
C LYS A 918 -20.03 32.12 -40.35
N GLN A 919 -21.16 31.70 -40.90
CA GLN A 919 -22.10 32.58 -41.60
C GLN A 919 -22.84 33.52 -40.63
N MET A 920 -23.31 33.01 -39.48
CA MET A 920 -23.92 33.84 -38.43
C MET A 920 -22.91 34.82 -37.83
N ALA A 921 -21.68 34.40 -37.56
CA ALA A 921 -20.61 35.29 -37.10
C ALA A 921 -20.30 36.40 -38.12
N LYS A 922 -20.20 36.07 -39.42
CA LYS A 922 -20.06 37.08 -40.48
C LYS A 922 -21.26 38.02 -40.55
N LYS A 923 -22.49 37.51 -40.39
CA LYS A 923 -23.68 38.37 -40.35
C LYS A 923 -23.63 39.31 -39.16
N LEU A 924 -23.36 38.81 -37.95
CA LEU A 924 -23.21 39.63 -36.75
C LEU A 924 -22.07 40.65 -36.88
N SER A 925 -21.00 40.35 -37.60
CA SER A 925 -19.96 41.35 -37.95
C SER A 925 -20.45 42.41 -38.94
N SER A 926 -21.32 42.07 -39.90
CA SER A 926 -22.01 43.08 -40.73
C SER A 926 -22.94 43.91 -39.86
N ASP A 927 -23.89 43.28 -39.18
CA ASP A 927 -24.89 43.91 -38.31
C ASP A 927 -24.22 44.85 -37.27
N LEU A 928 -23.04 44.49 -36.74
CA LEU A 928 -22.21 45.37 -35.89
C LEU A 928 -21.53 46.52 -36.65
N SER A 929 -21.03 46.31 -37.87
CA SER A 929 -20.48 47.37 -38.72
C SER A 929 -21.57 48.33 -39.22
N ASP A 930 -22.79 47.83 -39.39
CA ASP A 930 -23.98 48.60 -39.74
C ASP A 930 -24.42 49.45 -38.54
N GLY A 931 -24.52 48.86 -37.34
CA GLY A 931 -24.73 49.60 -36.10
C GLY A 931 -23.61 50.60 -35.74
N GLN A 932 -22.36 50.31 -36.12
CA GLN A 932 -21.23 51.24 -36.01
C GLN A 932 -21.41 52.43 -36.97
N ARG A 933 -21.84 52.19 -38.22
CA ARG A 933 -22.16 53.25 -39.20
C ARG A 933 -23.39 54.05 -38.81
N GLU A 934 -24.42 53.43 -38.24
CA GLU A 934 -25.57 54.12 -37.65
C GLU A 934 -25.14 54.99 -36.46
N LYS A 935 -24.26 54.48 -35.58
CA LYS A 935 -23.67 55.27 -34.49
C LYS A 935 -22.87 56.45 -35.02
N GLU A 936 -22.04 56.27 -36.06
CA GLU A 936 -21.28 57.37 -36.68
C GLU A 936 -22.19 58.37 -37.41
N ASN A 937 -23.29 57.92 -38.01
CA ASN A 937 -24.32 58.79 -38.56
C ASN A 937 -25.03 59.58 -37.46
N LEU A 938 -25.41 58.93 -36.36
CA LEU A 938 -26.05 59.57 -35.21
C LEU A 938 -25.10 60.57 -34.54
N VAL A 939 -23.82 60.22 -34.35
CA VAL A 939 -22.78 61.14 -33.87
C VAL A 939 -22.65 62.33 -34.82
N ARG A 940 -22.58 62.13 -36.13
CA ARG A 940 -22.57 63.24 -37.10
C ARG A 940 -23.85 64.07 -37.10
N THR A 941 -25.02 63.51 -36.81
CA THR A 941 -26.25 64.31 -36.59
C THR A 941 -26.26 65.03 -35.24
N VAL A 942 -25.57 64.52 -34.21
CA VAL A 942 -25.37 65.21 -32.92
C VAL A 942 -24.33 66.33 -33.06
N GLU A 943 -23.27 66.12 -33.83
CA GLU A 943 -22.31 67.17 -34.22
C GLU A 943 -23.03 68.24 -35.05
N GLN A 944 -23.77 67.87 -36.10
CA GLN A 944 -24.56 68.84 -36.89
C GLN A 944 -25.63 69.55 -36.06
N THR A 945 -26.33 68.87 -35.16
CA THR A 945 -27.32 69.54 -34.29
C THR A 945 -26.68 70.35 -33.18
N THR A 946 -25.44 70.07 -32.75
CA THR A 946 -24.70 70.95 -31.84
C THR A 946 -24.06 72.14 -32.55
N GLU A 947 -23.59 71.99 -33.79
CA GLU A 947 -23.22 73.11 -34.66
C GLU A 947 -24.44 74.00 -34.97
N GLN A 948 -25.60 73.40 -35.28
CA GLN A 948 -26.87 74.12 -35.40
C GLN A 948 -27.31 74.74 -34.08
N LEU A 949 -27.06 74.12 -32.91
CA LEU A 949 -27.34 74.71 -31.60
C LEU A 949 -26.38 75.88 -31.28
N VAL A 950 -25.14 75.84 -31.78
CA VAL A 950 -24.16 76.94 -31.67
C VAL A 950 -24.48 78.07 -32.66
N GLN A 951 -24.97 77.77 -33.87
CA GLN A 951 -25.52 78.76 -34.79
C GLN A 951 -26.84 79.34 -34.26
N ALA A 952 -27.71 78.53 -33.65
CA ALA A 952 -28.92 78.97 -32.96
C ALA A 952 -28.57 79.85 -31.76
N LYS A 953 -27.55 79.51 -30.94
CA LYS A 953 -27.03 80.41 -29.90
C LYS A 953 -26.39 81.70 -30.43
N ARG A 954 -26.12 81.80 -31.74
CA ARG A 954 -25.68 83.02 -32.44
C ARG A 954 -26.80 83.74 -33.22
N SER A 955 -28.03 83.22 -33.20
CA SER A 955 -29.17 83.80 -33.93
C SER A 955 -30.46 83.92 -33.09
N LEU A 956 -30.53 83.24 -31.94
CA LEU A 956 -31.58 83.36 -30.92
C LEU A 956 -31.29 84.52 -29.94
N GLU A 957 -30.85 85.64 -30.50
CA GLU A 957 -30.90 86.96 -29.85
C GLU A 957 -32.13 87.76 -30.37
N MET A 958 -33.01 87.11 -31.15
CA MET A 958 -34.23 87.68 -31.74
C MET A 958 -35.45 86.73 -31.69
N VAL A 959 -36.49 87.18 -30.96
CA VAL A 959 -37.94 86.86 -31.14
C VAL A 959 -38.42 85.44 -30.75
N SER A 960 -39.74 85.27 -30.60
CA SER A 960 -40.44 84.18 -29.87
C SER A 960 -41.83 83.81 -30.53
N PRO A 961 -42.83 83.11 -29.92
CA PRO A 961 -43.24 81.73 -30.27
C PRO A 961 -44.73 81.56 -30.74
N VAL A 962 -45.31 80.31 -30.68
CA VAL A 962 -46.74 79.92 -30.33
C VAL A 962 -47.54 78.93 -31.28
N SER A 963 -47.91 77.72 -30.77
CA SER A 963 -49.16 76.88 -31.02
C SER A 963 -49.46 76.23 -32.43
N SER A 964 -50.46 75.34 -32.71
CA SER A 964 -51.36 74.36 -32.00
C SER A 964 -52.20 73.48 -33.00
N ASP A 965 -52.75 72.33 -32.53
CA ASP A 965 -53.90 71.42 -32.91
C ASP A 965 -54.69 71.52 -34.27
N GLN A 966 -55.50 70.55 -34.80
CA GLN A 966 -56.70 69.88 -34.22
C GLN A 966 -57.40 68.82 -35.17
N LEU A 967 -58.54 68.23 -34.73
CA LEU A 967 -59.43 67.19 -35.33
C LEU A 967 -60.78 67.73 -35.91
N VAL A 968 -61.47 66.98 -36.81
CA VAL A 968 -62.92 67.14 -37.20
C VAL A 968 -63.61 65.78 -37.54
N VAL A 969 -64.96 65.69 -37.48
CA VAL A 969 -65.83 64.45 -37.55
C VAL A 969 -67.14 64.71 -38.39
N THR A 970 -68.23 63.93 -38.20
CA THR A 970 -69.70 64.17 -38.46
C THR A 970 -70.45 63.52 -39.69
N PRO A 971 -71.81 63.23 -39.66
CA PRO A 971 -72.40 61.91 -40.05
C PRO A 971 -73.83 61.92 -40.76
N LEU A 972 -74.68 60.86 -40.56
CA LEU A 972 -76.11 60.61 -40.99
C LEU A 972 -76.33 60.05 -42.44
N THR A 973 -77.43 59.37 -42.89
CA THR A 973 -78.75 58.85 -42.37
C THR A 973 -79.29 57.67 -43.25
N PRO A 974 -80.32 56.85 -42.86
CA PRO A 974 -80.73 55.61 -43.57
C PRO A 974 -82.11 55.60 -44.31
N SER A 975 -82.36 54.59 -45.17
CA SER A 975 -83.69 54.24 -45.74
C SER A 975 -83.78 52.73 -46.07
N LYS A 976 -84.80 52.23 -46.81
CA LYS A 976 -85.17 50.79 -46.97
C LYS A 976 -84.07 49.79 -47.44
N SER A 977 -82.87 50.23 -47.78
CA SER A 977 -81.69 49.35 -47.68
C SER A 977 -81.55 48.75 -46.27
N THR A 978 -82.06 49.39 -45.22
CA THR A 978 -82.07 49.02 -43.79
C THR A 978 -82.27 47.55 -43.46
N ASP A 979 -83.05 46.78 -44.21
CA ASP A 979 -83.27 45.35 -43.89
C ASP A 979 -82.20 44.44 -44.53
N MET A 980 -81.71 44.82 -45.71
CA MET A 980 -80.55 44.18 -46.34
C MET A 980 -79.25 44.62 -45.65
N GLU A 981 -79.19 45.88 -45.21
CA GLU A 981 -78.21 46.41 -44.26
C GLU A 981 -78.32 45.74 -42.91
N MET A 982 -79.50 45.46 -42.34
CA MET A 982 -79.61 44.73 -41.08
C MET A 982 -79.07 43.31 -41.22
N LYS A 983 -79.33 42.63 -42.35
CA LYS A 983 -78.73 41.32 -42.67
C LYS A 983 -77.21 41.43 -42.92
N GLN A 984 -76.73 42.49 -43.56
CA GLN A 984 -75.30 42.76 -43.78
C GLN A 984 -74.58 43.17 -42.49
N LEU A 985 -75.25 43.88 -41.58
CA LEU A 985 -74.78 44.25 -40.24
C LEU A 985 -74.83 43.03 -39.33
N GLN A 986 -75.82 42.15 -39.44
CA GLN A 986 -75.87 40.89 -38.70
C GLN A 986 -74.81 39.90 -39.20
N SER A 987 -74.50 39.85 -40.50
CA SER A 987 -73.38 39.05 -41.02
C SER A 987 -72.03 39.67 -40.68
N ARG A 988 -71.86 41.00 -40.76
CA ARG A 988 -70.70 41.73 -40.23
C ARG A 988 -70.53 41.49 -38.72
N LEU A 989 -71.61 41.52 -37.93
CA LEU A 989 -71.58 41.26 -36.49
C LEU A 989 -71.21 39.81 -36.20
N LYS A 990 -71.73 38.82 -36.95
CA LYS A 990 -71.29 37.42 -36.85
C LYS A 990 -69.81 37.26 -37.20
N ASN A 991 -69.34 37.90 -38.28
CA ASN A 991 -67.93 37.88 -38.67
C ASN A 991 -67.04 38.56 -37.62
N MET A 992 -67.41 39.75 -37.12
CA MET A 992 -66.73 40.42 -36.02
C MET A 992 -66.78 39.61 -34.72
N THR A 993 -67.84 38.84 -34.47
CA THR A 993 -67.92 37.92 -33.32
C THR A 993 -66.94 36.75 -33.49
N VAL A 994 -66.79 36.21 -34.71
CA VAL A 994 -65.79 35.18 -35.04
C VAL A 994 -64.37 35.72 -34.96
N GLU A 995 -64.10 36.95 -35.43
CA GLU A 995 -62.80 37.59 -35.30
C GLU A 995 -62.50 37.97 -33.83
N MET A 996 -63.47 38.45 -33.05
CA MET A 996 -63.31 38.63 -31.60
C MET A 996 -63.04 37.31 -30.88
N ALA A 997 -63.67 36.20 -31.31
CA ALA A 997 -63.38 34.87 -30.76
C ALA A 997 -61.94 34.42 -31.10
N LYS A 998 -61.50 34.60 -32.35
CA LYS A 998 -60.10 34.35 -32.77
C LYS A 998 -59.12 35.22 -31.98
N GLN A 999 -59.35 36.53 -31.91
CA GLN A 999 -58.54 37.46 -31.10
C GLN A 999 -58.54 37.07 -29.63
N SER A 1000 -59.67 36.62 -29.06
CA SER A 1000 -59.72 36.09 -27.70
C SER A 1000 -58.87 34.83 -27.53
N THR A 1001 -58.87 33.91 -28.50
CA THR A 1001 -57.97 32.73 -28.46
C THR A 1001 -56.50 33.10 -28.60
N ILE A 1002 -56.16 34.09 -29.44
CA ILE A 1002 -54.79 34.60 -29.59
C ILE A 1002 -54.34 35.30 -28.30
N ILE A 1003 -55.19 36.15 -27.69
CA ILE A 1003 -54.92 36.80 -26.40
C ILE A 1003 -54.74 35.78 -25.28
N LYS A 1004 -55.51 34.67 -25.27
CA LYS A 1004 -55.30 33.56 -24.33
C LYS A 1004 -53.96 32.84 -24.58
N ALA A 1005 -53.62 32.56 -25.84
CA ALA A 1005 -52.33 31.95 -26.18
C ALA A 1005 -51.14 32.83 -25.76
N MET A 1006 -51.19 34.14 -26.05
CA MET A 1006 -50.16 35.11 -25.63
C MET A 1006 -50.10 35.24 -24.10
N LYS A 1007 -51.23 35.18 -23.37
CA LYS A 1007 -51.23 35.18 -21.91
C LYS A 1007 -50.58 33.92 -21.32
N ASN A 1008 -50.85 32.75 -21.90
CA ASN A 1008 -50.19 31.51 -21.49
C ASN A 1008 -48.68 31.59 -21.77
N GLU A 1009 -48.26 32.06 -22.95
CA GLU A 1009 -46.84 32.24 -23.26
C GLU A 1009 -46.17 33.23 -22.30
N VAL A 1010 -46.81 34.37 -21.99
CA VAL A 1010 -46.30 35.33 -21.00
C VAL A 1010 -46.16 34.67 -19.62
N GLN A 1011 -47.12 33.85 -19.18
CA GLN A 1011 -47.01 33.11 -17.92
C GLN A 1011 -45.83 32.11 -17.95
N GLU A 1012 -45.65 31.36 -19.04
CA GLU A 1012 -44.50 30.46 -19.22
C GLU A 1012 -43.17 31.23 -19.20
N LYS A 1013 -43.10 32.44 -19.79
CA LYS A 1013 -41.91 33.30 -19.70
C LYS A 1013 -41.69 33.81 -18.28
N GLU A 1014 -42.73 34.20 -17.55
CA GLU A 1014 -42.61 34.58 -16.14
C GLU A 1014 -42.12 33.42 -15.27
N GLU A 1015 -42.58 32.19 -15.51
CA GLU A 1015 -42.12 31.00 -14.79
C GLU A 1015 -40.65 30.72 -15.10
N GLN A 1016 -40.23 30.81 -16.37
CA GLN A 1016 -38.83 30.73 -16.77
C GLN A 1016 -37.97 31.84 -16.15
N ILE A 1017 -38.49 33.07 -16.02
CA ILE A 1017 -37.81 34.18 -15.34
C ILE A 1017 -37.67 33.90 -13.83
N ARG A 1018 -38.71 33.37 -13.18
CA ARG A 1018 -38.67 32.98 -11.76
C ARG A 1018 -37.62 31.88 -11.51
N GLU A 1019 -37.56 30.84 -12.35
CA GLU A 1019 -36.52 29.80 -12.26
C GLU A 1019 -35.09 30.37 -12.46
N LEU A 1020 -34.92 31.29 -13.41
CA LEU A 1020 -33.63 31.94 -13.66
C LEU A 1020 -33.21 32.85 -12.51
N GLN A 1021 -34.14 33.61 -11.91
CA GLN A 1021 -33.89 34.41 -10.70
C GLN A 1021 -33.47 33.53 -9.51
N GLU A 1022 -34.14 32.40 -9.30
CA GLU A 1022 -33.84 31.46 -8.21
C GLU A 1022 -32.47 30.77 -8.43
N ARG A 1023 -32.12 30.48 -9.69
CA ARG A 1023 -30.78 30.01 -10.11
C ARG A 1023 -29.69 31.07 -9.88
N VAL A 1024 -29.95 32.33 -10.23
CA VAL A 1024 -29.04 33.46 -9.96
C VAL A 1024 -28.83 33.61 -8.45
N ALA A 1025 -29.90 33.63 -7.66
CA ALA A 1025 -29.80 33.71 -6.19
C ALA A 1025 -29.02 32.53 -5.58
N ARG A 1026 -29.09 31.32 -6.16
CA ARG A 1026 -28.21 30.20 -5.77
C ARG A 1026 -26.74 30.48 -6.10
N MET A 1027 -26.44 30.93 -7.32
CA MET A 1027 -25.09 31.30 -7.74
C MET A 1027 -24.51 32.48 -6.93
N GLU A 1028 -25.32 33.45 -6.51
CA GLU A 1028 -24.90 34.58 -5.66
C GLU A 1028 -24.47 34.11 -4.26
N ARG A 1029 -25.19 33.16 -3.66
CA ARG A 1029 -24.79 32.53 -2.38
C ARG A 1029 -23.45 31.80 -2.54
N ASP A 1030 -23.29 31.01 -3.59
CA ASP A 1030 -22.02 30.32 -3.89
C ASP A 1030 -20.85 31.29 -4.12
N VAL A 1031 -21.08 32.38 -4.87
CA VAL A 1031 -20.08 33.44 -5.11
C VAL A 1031 -19.74 34.15 -3.80
N ASN A 1032 -20.71 34.45 -2.94
CA ASN A 1032 -20.46 35.08 -1.65
C ASN A 1032 -19.72 34.14 -0.68
N MET A 1033 -20.04 32.84 -0.65
CA MET A 1033 -19.29 31.85 0.12
C MET A 1033 -17.84 31.72 -0.39
N LYS A 1034 -17.64 31.71 -1.72
CA LYS A 1034 -16.30 31.72 -2.33
C LYS A 1034 -15.53 33.02 -2.03
N ARG A 1035 -16.19 34.19 -1.99
CA ARG A 1035 -15.58 35.47 -1.57
C ARG A 1035 -15.08 35.42 -0.13
N HIS A 1036 -15.87 34.90 0.81
CA HIS A 1036 -15.43 34.74 2.21
C HIS A 1036 -14.22 33.81 2.31
N LEU A 1037 -14.27 32.63 1.67
CA LEU A 1037 -13.13 31.71 1.63
C LEU A 1037 -11.86 32.35 1.03
N ILE A 1038 -11.99 33.18 -0.01
CA ILE A 1038 -10.87 33.93 -0.60
C ILE A 1038 -10.31 34.95 0.40
N GLU A 1039 -11.14 35.62 1.19
CA GLU A 1039 -10.68 36.59 2.20
C GLU A 1039 -10.03 35.91 3.42
N ASP A 1040 -10.55 34.75 3.86
CA ASP A 1040 -9.91 33.89 4.86
C ASP A 1040 -8.54 33.41 4.38
N LEU A 1041 -8.41 33.06 3.09
CA LEU A 1041 -7.13 32.67 2.50
C LEU A 1041 -6.16 33.85 2.37
N LYS A 1042 -6.63 35.06 2.02
CA LYS A 1042 -5.80 36.28 2.00
C LYS A 1042 -5.32 36.68 3.40
N THR A 1043 -6.20 36.66 4.41
CA THR A 1043 -5.83 37.01 5.79
C THR A 1043 -4.83 36.01 6.35
N ARG A 1044 -5.04 34.70 6.14
CA ARG A 1044 -4.04 33.66 6.45
C ARG A 1044 -2.71 33.94 5.73
N LEU A 1045 -2.72 34.17 4.41
CA LEU A 1045 -1.53 34.49 3.63
C LEU A 1045 -0.77 35.71 4.19
N LYS A 1046 -1.48 36.78 4.56
CA LYS A 1046 -0.90 37.96 5.22
C LYS A 1046 -0.21 37.60 6.54
N THR A 1047 -0.84 36.79 7.40
CA THR A 1047 -0.17 36.35 8.64
C THR A 1047 1.04 35.46 8.41
N TYR A 1048 1.10 34.69 7.31
CA TYR A 1048 2.30 33.93 6.93
C TYR A 1048 3.42 34.87 6.45
N GLN A 1049 3.10 35.88 5.63
CA GLN A 1049 4.07 36.89 5.19
C GLN A 1049 4.63 37.72 6.37
N GLU A 1050 3.78 38.08 7.33
CA GLU A 1050 4.18 38.79 8.56
C GLU A 1050 5.06 37.91 9.47
N LYS A 1051 4.90 36.59 9.44
CA LYS A 1051 5.80 35.62 10.10
C LYS A 1051 7.12 35.40 9.33
N GLU A 1052 7.13 35.51 8.00
CA GLU A 1052 8.37 35.37 7.20
C GLU A 1052 9.26 36.63 7.28
N ARG A 1053 8.68 37.84 7.46
CA ARG A 1053 9.42 39.12 7.60
C ARG A 1053 10.62 39.08 8.57
N PRO A 1054 10.47 38.73 9.87
CA PRO A 1054 11.61 38.71 10.79
C PRO A 1054 12.68 37.67 10.41
N SER A 1055 12.29 36.57 9.74
CA SER A 1055 13.26 35.60 9.20
C SER A 1055 14.04 36.19 8.01
N LYS A 1056 13.38 36.97 7.15
CA LYS A 1056 14.01 37.70 6.04
C LYS A 1056 14.97 38.79 6.54
N GLU A 1057 14.55 39.59 7.51
CA GLU A 1057 15.38 40.62 8.15
C GLU A 1057 16.61 40.02 8.86
N MET A 1058 16.43 38.89 9.54
CA MET A 1058 17.54 38.12 10.12
C MET A 1058 18.49 37.60 9.04
N LEU A 1059 17.98 37.04 7.94
CA LEU A 1059 18.79 36.56 6.81
C LEU A 1059 19.60 37.70 6.18
N GLU A 1060 18.99 38.85 5.93
CA GLU A 1060 19.69 40.04 5.43
C GLU A 1060 20.77 40.54 6.41
N SER A 1061 20.59 40.36 7.73
CA SER A 1061 21.61 40.68 8.73
C SER A 1061 22.79 39.69 8.70
N LEU A 1062 22.53 38.42 8.38
CA LEU A 1062 23.55 37.40 8.20
C LEU A 1062 24.29 37.57 6.87
N GLU A 1063 23.60 37.95 5.80
CA GLU A 1063 24.21 38.28 4.51
C GLU A 1063 25.17 39.49 4.62
N ARG A 1064 24.78 40.52 5.38
CA ARG A 1064 25.65 41.66 5.71
C ARG A 1064 26.90 41.23 6.50
N LYS A 1065 26.76 40.31 7.45
CA LYS A 1065 27.90 39.74 8.21
C LYS A 1065 28.81 38.87 7.35
N LEU A 1066 28.24 38.06 6.45
CA LEU A 1066 29.00 37.26 5.50
C LEU A 1066 29.84 38.15 4.58
N LYS A 1067 29.25 39.19 3.96
CA LYS A 1067 29.99 40.12 3.10
C LYS A 1067 31.21 40.74 3.79
N ALA A 1068 31.06 41.20 5.04
CA ALA A 1068 32.18 41.71 5.83
C ALA A 1068 33.28 40.65 6.09
N ILE A 1069 32.90 39.39 6.36
CA ILE A 1069 33.85 38.27 6.52
C ILE A 1069 34.54 37.93 5.19
N THR A 1070 33.82 37.91 4.07
CA THR A 1070 34.38 37.69 2.73
C THR A 1070 35.38 38.80 2.36
N GLU A 1071 35.06 40.05 2.67
CA GLU A 1071 35.94 41.22 2.50
C GLU A 1071 37.19 41.09 3.36
N GLU A 1072 37.07 40.75 4.65
CA GLU A 1072 38.21 40.44 5.53
C GLU A 1072 39.07 39.28 4.99
N CYS A 1073 38.47 38.20 4.50
CA CYS A 1073 39.19 37.08 3.90
C CYS A 1073 39.90 37.48 2.60
N SER A 1074 39.32 38.39 1.81
CA SER A 1074 39.99 38.96 0.64
C SER A 1074 41.22 39.80 1.03
N GLN A 1075 41.15 40.55 2.13
CA GLN A 1075 42.26 41.35 2.65
C GLN A 1075 43.34 40.49 3.33
N LYS A 1076 42.95 39.38 3.96
CA LYS A 1076 43.89 38.35 4.45
C LYS A 1076 44.56 37.60 3.29
N LYS A 1077 43.87 37.43 2.15
CA LYS A 1077 44.47 36.88 0.92
C LYS A 1077 45.54 37.81 0.34
N THR A 1078 45.25 39.10 0.19
CA THR A 1078 46.20 40.07 -0.40
C THR A 1078 47.47 40.21 0.44
N SER A 1079 47.36 40.20 1.78
CA SER A 1079 48.52 40.21 2.66
C SER A 1079 49.33 38.90 2.59
N ILE A 1080 48.67 37.73 2.56
CA ILE A 1080 49.34 36.43 2.36
C ILE A 1080 50.06 36.38 1.00
N ASP A 1081 49.45 36.85 -0.08
CA ASP A 1081 50.10 36.88 -1.40
C ASP A 1081 51.29 37.87 -1.43
N SER A 1082 51.20 39.01 -0.72
CA SER A 1082 52.34 39.93 -0.52
C SER A 1082 53.51 39.28 0.23
N LEU A 1083 53.22 38.45 1.24
CA LEU A 1083 54.23 37.69 1.97
C LEU A 1083 54.85 36.58 1.12
N LYS A 1084 54.06 35.86 0.31
CA LYS A 1084 54.57 34.88 -0.66
C LYS A 1084 55.51 35.50 -1.69
N MET A 1085 55.20 36.69 -2.20
CA MET A 1085 56.07 37.39 -3.15
C MET A 1085 57.40 37.77 -2.51
N ARG A 1086 57.38 38.30 -1.27
CA ARG A 1086 58.61 38.57 -0.49
C ARG A 1086 59.42 37.30 -0.24
N LEU A 1087 58.79 36.20 0.15
CA LEU A 1087 59.43 34.90 0.34
C LEU A 1087 60.04 34.38 -0.97
N SER A 1088 59.39 34.57 -2.12
CA SER A 1088 59.93 34.18 -3.44
C SER A 1088 61.17 34.99 -3.83
N ILE A 1089 61.21 36.29 -3.50
CA ILE A 1089 62.38 37.15 -3.71
C ILE A 1089 63.56 36.66 -2.85
N ILE A 1090 63.35 36.51 -1.54
CA ILE A 1090 64.35 35.99 -0.58
C ILE A 1090 64.83 34.59 -1.01
N SER A 1091 63.96 33.72 -1.51
CA SER A 1091 64.34 32.39 -2.02
C SER A 1091 65.27 32.49 -3.24
N LYS A 1092 64.99 33.40 -4.17
CA LYS A 1092 65.85 33.66 -5.34
C LYS A 1092 67.20 34.24 -4.92
N GLU A 1093 67.21 35.16 -3.97
CA GLU A 1093 68.44 35.74 -3.40
C GLU A 1093 69.30 34.67 -2.72
N LYS A 1094 68.70 33.82 -1.88
CA LYS A 1094 69.36 32.64 -1.31
C LYS A 1094 70.02 31.78 -2.41
N THR A 1095 69.28 31.41 -3.47
CA THR A 1095 69.87 30.59 -4.55
C THR A 1095 71.01 31.27 -5.31
N LYS A 1096 71.03 32.61 -5.40
CA LYS A 1096 72.17 33.35 -5.97
C LYS A 1096 73.40 33.27 -5.06
N TYR A 1097 73.22 33.41 -3.74
CA TYR A 1097 74.32 33.28 -2.77
C TYR A 1097 74.86 31.84 -2.72
N GLU A 1098 73.98 30.82 -2.81
CA GLU A 1098 74.39 29.42 -2.92
C GLU A 1098 75.22 29.19 -4.20
N GLN A 1099 74.78 29.69 -5.36
CA GLN A 1099 75.54 29.62 -6.61
C GLN A 1099 76.89 30.36 -6.55
N MET A 1100 76.96 31.49 -5.85
CA MET A 1100 78.22 32.21 -5.62
C MET A 1100 79.16 31.41 -4.70
N TYR A 1101 78.64 30.81 -3.63
CA TYR A 1101 79.39 29.96 -2.72
C TYR A 1101 80.00 28.74 -3.42
N TYR A 1102 79.23 28.04 -4.25
CA TYR A 1102 79.75 26.90 -5.02
C TYR A 1102 80.88 27.31 -5.98
N LYS A 1103 80.73 28.42 -6.72
CA LYS A 1103 81.80 28.92 -7.59
C LYS A 1103 83.09 29.25 -6.82
N ILE A 1104 82.97 29.88 -5.66
CA ILE A 1104 84.12 30.22 -4.81
C ILE A 1104 84.79 28.94 -4.27
N ARG A 1105 84.01 27.89 -3.93
CA ARG A 1105 84.55 26.57 -3.59
C ARG A 1105 85.30 25.95 -4.77
N ASP A 1106 84.69 25.87 -5.94
CA ASP A 1106 85.32 25.28 -7.13
C ASP A 1106 86.64 25.98 -7.49
N ASP A 1107 86.70 27.31 -7.36
CA ASP A 1107 87.93 28.08 -7.62
C ASP A 1107 88.97 27.95 -6.50
N LEU A 1108 88.56 27.73 -5.24
CA LEU A 1108 89.45 27.37 -4.14
C LEU A 1108 90.05 25.98 -4.35
N ASP A 1109 89.25 24.98 -4.75
CA ASP A 1109 89.73 23.62 -5.00
C ASP A 1109 90.71 23.57 -6.20
N LYS A 1110 90.45 24.35 -7.26
CA LYS A 1110 91.41 24.59 -8.37
C LYS A 1110 92.70 25.27 -7.91
N LYS A 1111 92.65 26.11 -6.87
CA LYS A 1111 93.83 26.75 -6.28
C LYS A 1111 94.61 25.78 -5.40
N ASN A 1112 93.93 24.97 -4.59
CA ASN A 1112 94.53 23.92 -3.77
C ASN A 1112 95.26 22.88 -4.64
N GLY A 1113 94.65 22.45 -5.76
CA GLY A 1113 95.33 21.58 -6.74
C GLY A 1113 96.63 22.20 -7.27
N LYS A 1114 96.61 23.47 -7.65
CA LYS A 1114 97.81 24.20 -8.12
C LYS A 1114 98.86 24.43 -7.02
N VAL A 1115 98.46 24.52 -5.76
CA VAL A 1115 99.40 24.55 -4.63
C VAL A 1115 100.06 23.18 -4.50
N SER A 1116 99.31 22.09 -4.53
CA SER A 1116 99.87 20.74 -4.49
C SER A 1116 100.78 20.43 -5.69
N ASP A 1117 100.44 20.88 -6.90
CA ASP A 1117 101.33 20.81 -8.08
C ASP A 1117 102.67 21.54 -7.88
N LEU A 1118 102.68 22.63 -7.09
CA LEU A 1118 103.88 23.40 -6.76
C LEU A 1118 104.65 22.75 -5.60
N GLU A 1119 103.97 22.27 -4.56
CA GLU A 1119 104.57 21.51 -3.46
C GLU A 1119 105.30 20.26 -3.98
N ASN A 1120 104.68 19.52 -4.91
CA ASN A 1120 105.31 18.37 -5.56
C ASN A 1120 106.59 18.76 -6.34
N LYS A 1121 106.58 19.91 -7.03
CA LYS A 1121 107.77 20.43 -7.75
C LYS A 1121 108.85 20.97 -6.84
N VAL A 1122 108.48 21.56 -5.70
CA VAL A 1122 109.43 21.94 -4.65
C VAL A 1122 110.07 20.69 -4.07
N ALA A 1123 109.29 19.66 -3.71
CA ALA A 1123 109.81 18.39 -3.22
C ALA A 1123 110.65 17.63 -4.26
N GLU A 1124 110.39 17.79 -5.56
CA GLU A 1124 111.24 17.29 -6.64
C GLU A 1124 112.57 18.08 -6.72
N ALA A 1125 112.52 19.42 -6.68
CA ALA A 1125 113.70 20.27 -6.65
C ALA A 1125 114.55 20.05 -5.38
N GLU A 1126 113.94 19.81 -4.23
CA GLU A 1126 114.61 19.45 -2.97
C GLU A 1126 115.31 18.10 -3.05
N ARG A 1127 114.74 17.10 -3.74
CA ARG A 1127 115.45 15.84 -4.04
C ARG A 1127 116.66 16.09 -4.93
N ILE A 1128 116.50 16.86 -6.00
CA ILE A 1128 117.59 17.23 -6.92
C ILE A 1128 118.69 17.99 -6.18
N MET A 1129 118.34 18.95 -5.32
CA MET A 1129 119.31 19.64 -4.46
C MET A 1129 120.00 18.68 -3.50
N SER A 1130 119.27 17.80 -2.81
CA SER A 1130 119.84 16.80 -1.89
C SER A 1130 120.78 15.82 -2.61
N ASP A 1131 120.48 15.44 -3.86
CA ASP A 1131 121.35 14.58 -4.66
C ASP A 1131 122.58 15.32 -5.21
N LEU A 1132 122.46 16.63 -5.52
CA LEU A 1132 123.61 17.50 -5.81
C LEU A 1132 124.48 17.73 -4.56
N GLU A 1133 123.90 17.88 -3.38
CA GLU A 1133 124.62 17.98 -2.10
C GLU A 1133 125.35 16.67 -1.77
N LYS A 1134 124.73 15.50 -2.02
CA LYS A 1134 125.40 14.19 -1.93
C LYS A 1134 126.57 14.10 -2.92
N ALA A 1135 126.39 14.53 -4.17
CA ALA A 1135 127.46 14.53 -5.16
C ALA A 1135 128.61 15.48 -4.77
N ALA A 1136 128.31 16.69 -4.28
CA ALA A 1136 129.29 17.67 -3.84
C ALA A 1136 130.04 17.20 -2.58
N THR A 1137 129.34 16.63 -1.59
CA THR A 1137 129.98 16.07 -0.39
C THR A 1137 130.81 14.82 -0.71
N GLN A 1138 130.41 13.98 -1.67
CA GLN A 1138 131.25 12.91 -2.20
C GLN A 1138 132.52 13.44 -2.88
N GLN A 1139 132.43 14.50 -3.70
CA GLN A 1139 133.60 15.14 -4.30
C GLN A 1139 134.54 15.73 -3.24
N LEU A 1140 134.01 16.43 -2.24
CA LEU A 1140 134.79 16.95 -1.11
C LEU A 1140 135.43 15.83 -0.28
N HIS A 1141 134.74 14.71 -0.07
CA HIS A 1141 135.28 13.53 0.61
C HIS A 1141 136.44 12.90 -0.18
N ASN A 1142 136.28 12.76 -1.50
CA ASN A 1142 137.33 12.25 -2.38
C ASN A 1142 138.58 13.15 -2.38
N LEU A 1143 138.39 14.47 -2.39
CA LEU A 1143 139.48 15.46 -2.27
C LEU A 1143 140.15 15.42 -0.88
N ALA A 1144 139.39 15.20 0.19
CA ALA A 1144 139.93 15.02 1.54
C ALA A 1144 140.76 13.73 1.65
N MET A 1145 140.28 12.63 1.05
CA MET A 1145 141.02 11.36 1.00
C MET A 1145 142.30 11.46 0.17
N GLN A 1146 142.31 12.18 -0.95
CA GLN A 1146 143.56 12.49 -1.67
C GLN A 1146 144.57 13.22 -0.79
N LYS A 1147 144.13 14.16 0.08
CA LYS A 1147 145.03 14.87 1.01
C LYS A 1147 145.44 14.08 2.26
N LEU A 1148 144.82 12.94 2.55
CA LEU A 1148 145.31 12.00 3.58
C LEU A 1148 146.29 10.95 3.02
N GLY A 1149 146.34 10.75 1.70
CA GLY A 1149 147.20 9.74 1.07
C GLY A 1149 148.69 10.10 1.00
N GLU A 1150 149.04 11.38 0.92
CA GLU A 1150 150.43 11.83 0.75
C GLU A 1150 151.16 12.07 2.09
N ARG A 1151 151.43 11.01 2.85
CA ARG A 1151 152.46 11.05 3.91
C ARG A 1151 153.05 9.69 4.26
N THR A 1152 154.33 9.53 3.91
CA THR A 1152 155.26 8.54 4.50
C THR A 1152 156.65 9.18 4.63
N PRO A 1153 157.52 8.77 5.58
CA PRO A 1153 157.26 8.03 6.81
C PRO A 1153 157.72 8.81 8.07
N SER A 1154 157.29 8.36 9.26
CA SER A 1154 158.14 8.03 10.41
C SER A 1154 157.34 7.92 11.72
N GLY A 1155 157.77 7.04 12.64
CA GLY A 1155 157.37 7.09 14.05
C GLY A 1155 156.28 6.11 14.51
N SER A 1156 156.67 4.84 14.71
CA SER A 1156 156.24 3.92 15.79
C SER A 1156 154.74 3.64 16.09
N VAL A 1157 154.46 2.33 16.24
CA VAL A 1157 153.20 1.66 16.67
C VAL A 1157 152.15 1.56 15.58
#